data_AF-A0A917F7H7-F1
#
_entry.id   AF-A0A917F7H7-F1
#
_cell.length_a   1.000
_cell.length_b   1.000
_cell.length_c   1.000
_cell.angle_alpha   90.00
_cell.angle_beta   90.00
_cell.angle_gamma   90.00
#
_symmetry.space_group_name_H-M   'P 1'
#
loop_
_entity.id
_entity.type
_entity.pdbx_description
1 polymer ?
#
loop_
_entity_poly.entity_id
_entity_poly.type
_entity_poly.pdbx_seq_one_letter_code
_entity_poly.pdbx_strand_id
1 'polypeptide(L)'
;MAALMMSTSVAVIAGMASRPAAAQSASQIAFSVPAGPLDQALVQFGRQAGLQVTYLAPLAAGRLSSGISGTMSRDQALAQLLRGSGLSYSFTNARTVQISGPGASASAVVEGAMQLDIIDVSRGGMTATAPYETPAPVSHISQENIERFRGSSPADIFRGTPGVMSGESRNGGGGIDVNIRGMQGMGRVAVTVDGAENGISVYQGYQGASNRTFVDPDLLAGIDIKKGSDVASRGIAGTVTMRTVGADDVVKPGDSWGMRVKGGFGTNTAEPDAGAVGGYRWPSSPSAAPVATPSAEGMDRPGFFQPTSGSGSAIVAVKQEAYDLLFGYAYRAQGNYFAGTNGAGANPVNIGPQRICTVSGYCQNWPSYVENQGLTNYRAGEEVLNTQSRTESWLAKTTLRLENDQTIQLGYTGYVGEAGDLLASRFTGERGQPTQQKLTSGTKLDSVTARYRWNPVDDDLWNVTANLWLTNLEMRNPRRGGGVITPQAIGLGEDFRTGADSRMWGGDVANTSVFADGQWKLTLGASYISEDTRPSDYSDILEGWLNLRDAQRQEAATYTKVAYQPFDWLTLNAGLRYAHSWTEDRRTSANTDDYLSDDPNKDQGGFSPSVGVVVEPIDGLQFYTNYSSTLRFPSLVEGVSAFTLIVNENVEPERANNWEAGVNYKIDNVLAANDKAMFKFGYFNWDIENYIARHYTSFYDVAGGYTYTGMQIFNIDRARFSGLEFSGRYEWGGLTAELAANYYLDIEYCRTADTCENKSLYGDYATNHVPPEYAASLTLSQKLFDDALTVGGRLSYTGPRAIEHGDVTAQGAAQFIEQIKWNPYWLLDVFVEYKINDNWTASARVENVTDTYYVDPLGLVNQPGPGRTFYANLTGTFGGSEMVDVPRFPRFNKPAGTRNDWTGFYVGGHGGGAFADLVGTTTTSAGVPVPLENVDQQTKDLMFGGQFGFNYQFDNRFVVGLEASYSRTYMEGSRDILASEGTLGANGYLASTTHYEFDWMATLRGRLGYSFDRLFVYASGGLAFLHEEQTRDQYRSDSGDKWAPYGYATQPYFIESAKANRTGWTIGAGAEYALNDRWSVSADYAYARFGAKDFNFANARSGMTRDYTESVGTIIGYEPDVSDPSVLWPIYEYSNVQRAGTSGMVVGRKSSTGIDLSTLKIGLNYRF
;
A
#
# COMPACT_ATOMS: atom_id res chain seq x y z
N MET A 1 -7.77 18.37 40.98
CA MET A 1 -8.87 19.34 41.23
C MET A 1 -10.16 18.70 40.76
N ALA A 2 -10.83 17.99 41.66
CA ALA A 2 -12.14 17.40 41.45
C ALA A 2 -13.15 18.22 42.27
N ALA A 3 -14.35 18.42 41.73
CA ALA A 3 -15.42 19.28 42.26
C ALA A 3 -15.28 20.79 41.98
N LEU A 4 -15.32 21.20 40.70
CA LEU A 4 -15.91 22.48 40.28
C LEU A 4 -16.10 22.58 38.74
N MET A 5 -16.69 21.57 38.09
CA MET A 5 -17.16 21.66 36.69
C MET A 5 -18.42 20.79 36.45
N MET A 6 -19.42 20.94 37.31
CA MET A 6 -20.78 20.43 37.09
C MET A 6 -21.78 21.57 37.29
N SER A 7 -21.70 22.62 36.47
CA SER A 7 -22.76 23.65 36.42
C SER A 7 -22.55 24.66 35.28
N THR A 8 -22.52 24.22 34.02
CA THR A 8 -22.82 25.08 32.83
C THR A 8 -22.86 24.25 31.53
N SER A 9 -23.65 23.17 31.48
CA SER A 9 -23.91 22.43 30.21
C SER A 9 -25.29 21.76 30.18
N VAL A 10 -26.33 22.41 30.69
CA VAL A 10 -27.73 21.99 30.51
C VAL A 10 -28.57 23.25 30.31
N ALA A 11 -28.53 23.84 29.12
CA ALA A 11 -29.43 24.95 28.76
C ALA A 11 -29.54 25.16 27.23
N VAL A 12 -29.71 24.11 26.42
CA VAL A 12 -30.33 24.22 25.07
C VAL A 12 -31.23 23.01 24.76
N ILE A 13 -31.87 22.41 25.78
CA ILE A 13 -32.95 21.42 25.58
C ILE A 13 -34.10 21.78 26.54
N ALA A 14 -34.79 22.89 26.28
CA ALA A 14 -36.07 23.24 26.90
C ALA A 14 -36.74 24.35 26.08
N GLY A 15 -37.29 23.98 24.92
CA GLY A 15 -37.98 24.90 24.03
C GLY A 15 -38.79 24.21 22.94
N MET A 16 -39.27 22.99 23.19
CA MET A 16 -40.26 22.37 22.30
C MET A 16 -41.64 22.83 22.72
N ALA A 17 -42.06 23.96 22.15
CA ALA A 17 -43.48 24.30 22.07
C ALA A 17 -44.20 23.17 21.32
N SER A 18 -45.26 22.65 21.94
CA SER A 18 -46.24 21.77 21.31
C SER A 18 -46.74 22.39 20.00
N ARG A 19 -46.21 21.92 18.87
CA ARG A 19 -46.78 22.19 17.55
C ARG A 19 -47.82 21.11 17.26
N PRO A 20 -49.01 21.47 16.76
CA PRO A 20 -49.97 20.47 16.32
C PRO A 20 -49.35 19.69 15.16
N ALA A 21 -49.62 18.39 15.10
CA ALA A 21 -49.19 17.50 14.04
C ALA A 21 -49.53 18.10 12.66
N ALA A 22 -48.51 18.59 11.96
CA ALA A 22 -48.62 18.83 10.53
C ALA A 22 -48.41 17.48 9.86
N ALA A 23 -49.48 16.93 9.30
CA ALA A 23 -49.43 15.74 8.47
C ALA A 23 -48.38 15.96 7.36
N GLN A 24 -47.38 15.09 7.36
CA GLN A 24 -46.34 15.03 6.35
C GLN A 24 -47.03 14.70 5.01
N SER A 25 -47.14 15.67 4.11
CA SER A 25 -47.66 15.44 2.77
C SER A 25 -46.67 14.59 1.98
N ALA A 26 -46.76 13.27 2.11
CA ALA A 26 -46.06 12.34 1.22
C ALA A 26 -46.46 12.65 -0.23
N SER A 27 -45.48 12.70 -1.15
CA SER A 27 -45.74 13.00 -2.56
C SER A 27 -46.79 12.03 -3.12
N GLN A 28 -47.96 12.56 -3.46
CA GLN A 28 -49.10 11.84 -4.01
C GLN A 28 -48.82 11.56 -5.49
N ILE A 29 -48.69 10.28 -5.88
CA ILE A 29 -48.41 9.85 -7.26
C ILE A 29 -49.69 9.21 -7.82
N ALA A 30 -50.01 9.50 -9.08
CA ALA A 30 -51.10 8.85 -9.78
C ALA A 30 -50.66 7.46 -10.26
N PHE A 31 -51.25 6.41 -9.70
CA PHE A 31 -50.99 5.03 -10.09
C PHE A 31 -52.11 4.47 -10.97
N SER A 32 -51.72 3.64 -11.93
CA SER A 32 -52.59 2.84 -12.77
C SER A 32 -51.91 1.50 -13.05
N VAL A 33 -52.05 0.55 -12.12
CA VAL A 33 -51.56 -0.82 -12.23
C VAL A 33 -52.77 -1.76 -12.28
N PRO A 34 -52.99 -2.51 -13.36
CA PRO A 34 -54.14 -3.42 -13.47
C PRO A 34 -54.01 -4.61 -12.52
N ALA A 35 -55.15 -5.21 -12.18
CA ALA A 35 -55.18 -6.48 -11.46
C ALA A 35 -54.58 -7.61 -12.34
N GLY A 36 -53.83 -8.52 -11.74
CA GLY A 36 -53.11 -9.56 -12.48
C GLY A 36 -52.03 -10.26 -11.66
N PRO A 37 -51.11 -11.00 -12.32
CA PRO A 37 -49.96 -11.64 -11.67
C PRO A 37 -49.16 -10.64 -10.83
N LEU A 38 -48.85 -11.00 -9.59
CA LEU A 38 -48.26 -10.08 -8.62
C LEU A 38 -46.86 -9.61 -9.05
N ASP A 39 -46.07 -10.48 -9.65
CA ASP A 39 -44.77 -10.16 -10.25
C ASP A 39 -44.86 -9.02 -11.28
N GLN A 40 -45.82 -9.09 -12.20
CA GLN A 40 -46.05 -8.04 -13.20
C GLN A 40 -46.55 -6.74 -12.57
N ALA A 41 -47.43 -6.86 -11.56
CA ALA A 41 -47.96 -5.71 -10.84
C ALA A 41 -46.88 -4.96 -10.05
N LEU A 42 -45.94 -5.69 -9.41
CA LEU A 42 -44.80 -5.14 -8.68
C LEU A 42 -43.82 -4.43 -9.61
N VAL A 43 -43.54 -4.98 -10.79
CA VAL A 43 -42.70 -4.33 -11.81
C VAL A 43 -43.34 -3.04 -12.32
N GLN A 44 -44.65 -3.04 -12.60
CA GLN A 44 -45.36 -1.83 -13.06
C GLN A 44 -45.44 -0.76 -11.96
N PHE A 45 -45.68 -1.18 -10.72
CA PHE A 45 -45.64 -0.27 -9.58
C PHE A 45 -44.25 0.35 -9.40
N GLY A 46 -43.17 -0.45 -9.43
CA GLY A 46 -41.80 0.06 -9.30
C GLY A 46 -41.48 1.13 -10.35
N ARG A 47 -41.91 0.89 -11.61
CA ARG A 47 -41.77 1.87 -12.71
C ARG A 47 -42.55 3.17 -12.45
N GLN A 48 -43.81 3.09 -12.01
CA GLN A 48 -44.63 4.28 -11.75
C GLN A 48 -44.21 5.02 -10.47
N ALA A 49 -43.71 4.29 -9.47
CA ALA A 49 -43.25 4.85 -8.20
C ALA A 49 -41.84 5.43 -8.28
N GLY A 50 -41.04 5.04 -9.28
CA GLY A 50 -39.60 5.35 -9.32
C GLY A 50 -38.81 4.58 -8.25
N LEU A 51 -39.22 3.34 -7.97
CA LEU A 51 -38.63 2.46 -6.96
C LEU A 51 -38.09 1.18 -7.61
N GLN A 52 -36.94 0.72 -7.15
CA GLN A 52 -36.46 -0.63 -7.38
C GLN A 52 -37.14 -1.58 -6.40
N VAL A 53 -37.92 -2.53 -6.90
CA VAL A 53 -38.63 -3.51 -6.09
C VAL A 53 -37.84 -4.82 -6.10
N THR A 54 -37.36 -5.27 -4.94
CA THR A 54 -36.54 -6.49 -4.81
C THR A 54 -37.32 -7.57 -4.05
N TYR A 55 -37.33 -8.80 -4.58
CA TYR A 55 -37.98 -9.95 -3.95
C TYR A 55 -37.46 -11.25 -4.54
N LEU A 56 -37.53 -12.34 -3.77
CA LEU A 56 -37.26 -13.69 -4.28
C LEU A 56 -38.40 -14.12 -5.22
N ALA A 57 -38.09 -14.57 -6.43
CA ALA A 57 -39.09 -14.93 -7.44
C ALA A 57 -40.22 -15.87 -6.94
N PRO A 58 -39.97 -16.87 -6.07
CA PRO A 58 -41.03 -17.71 -5.51
C PRO A 58 -42.08 -16.96 -4.66
N LEU A 59 -41.76 -15.78 -4.14
CA LEU A 59 -42.69 -14.99 -3.32
C LEU A 59 -43.85 -14.43 -4.14
N ALA A 60 -43.59 -14.05 -5.39
CA ALA A 60 -44.61 -13.48 -6.28
C ALA A 60 -45.23 -14.53 -7.23
N ALA A 61 -44.57 -15.67 -7.44
CA ALA A 61 -45.04 -16.74 -8.32
C ALA A 61 -46.43 -17.26 -7.89
N GLY A 62 -47.38 -17.28 -8.82
CA GLY A 62 -48.73 -17.79 -8.59
C GLY A 62 -49.64 -16.91 -7.71
N ARG A 63 -49.18 -15.75 -7.24
CA ARG A 63 -50.00 -14.79 -6.47
C ARG A 63 -50.62 -13.73 -7.40
N LEU A 64 -51.79 -13.23 -7.01
CA LEU A 64 -52.52 -12.20 -7.76
C LEU A 64 -52.55 -10.89 -6.97
N SER A 65 -52.37 -9.77 -7.67
CA SER A 65 -52.63 -8.43 -7.16
C SER A 65 -54.02 -7.97 -7.57
N SER A 66 -54.69 -7.24 -6.66
CA SER A 66 -55.95 -6.54 -6.96
C SER A 66 -55.77 -5.30 -7.84
N GLY A 67 -54.52 -4.92 -8.15
CA GLY A 67 -54.19 -3.69 -8.87
C GLY A 67 -54.40 -2.45 -8.00
N ILE A 68 -53.92 -1.31 -8.50
CA ILE A 68 -54.10 0.01 -7.86
C ILE A 68 -54.46 1.04 -8.92
N SER A 69 -55.42 1.91 -8.59
CA SER A 69 -55.81 3.03 -9.43
C SER A 69 -56.15 4.23 -8.56
N GLY A 70 -55.62 5.39 -8.91
CA GLY A 70 -55.86 6.65 -8.20
C GLY A 70 -54.58 7.29 -7.67
N THR A 71 -54.73 8.45 -7.05
CA THR A 71 -53.62 9.20 -6.47
C THR A 71 -53.43 8.79 -5.01
N MET A 72 -52.23 8.30 -4.69
CA MET A 72 -51.86 7.84 -3.34
C MET A 72 -50.34 7.94 -3.12
N SER A 73 -49.88 7.81 -1.88
CA SER A 73 -48.43 7.73 -1.62
C SER A 73 -47.86 6.38 -2.09
N ARG A 74 -46.53 6.31 -2.31
CA ARG A 74 -45.84 5.05 -2.67
C ARG A 74 -46.13 3.92 -1.69
N ASP A 75 -46.15 4.25 -0.41
CA ASP A 75 -46.43 3.34 0.69
C ASP A 75 -47.88 2.82 0.65
N GLN A 76 -48.86 3.73 0.49
CA GLN A 76 -50.27 3.38 0.35
C GLN A 76 -50.53 2.49 -0.88
N ALA A 77 -49.89 2.82 -2.00
CA ALA A 77 -49.96 2.06 -3.24
C ALA A 77 -49.41 0.64 -3.06
N LEU A 78 -48.21 0.48 -2.49
CA LEU A 78 -47.61 -0.84 -2.29
C LEU A 78 -48.39 -1.69 -1.27
N ALA A 79 -48.83 -1.08 -0.17
CA ALA A 79 -49.68 -1.74 0.83
C ALA A 79 -51.00 -2.25 0.23
N GLN A 80 -51.60 -1.49 -0.69
CA GLN A 80 -52.80 -1.91 -1.39
C GLN A 80 -52.51 -2.98 -2.45
N LEU A 81 -51.39 -2.86 -3.16
CA LEU A 81 -50.96 -3.82 -4.18
C LEU A 81 -50.68 -5.22 -3.59
N LEU A 82 -50.13 -5.25 -2.37
CA LEU A 82 -49.81 -6.48 -1.61
C LEU A 82 -50.95 -6.96 -0.72
N ARG A 83 -52.08 -6.25 -0.65
CA ARG A 83 -53.19 -6.59 0.24
C ARG A 83 -53.76 -7.97 -0.12
N GLY A 84 -53.83 -8.86 0.87
CA GLY A 84 -54.31 -10.23 0.70
C GLY A 84 -53.27 -11.21 0.14
N SER A 85 -52.06 -10.75 -0.22
CA SER A 85 -50.96 -11.61 -0.67
C SER A 85 -50.24 -12.31 0.49
N GLY A 86 -50.40 -11.85 1.74
CA GLY A 86 -49.64 -12.33 2.89
C GLY A 86 -48.17 -11.88 2.92
N LEU A 87 -47.71 -11.12 1.92
CA LEU A 87 -46.35 -10.56 1.85
C LEU A 87 -46.27 -9.22 2.60
N SER A 88 -45.13 -8.97 3.23
CA SER A 88 -44.74 -7.69 3.83
C SER A 88 -43.74 -6.96 2.95
N TYR A 89 -43.50 -5.67 3.21
CA TYR A 89 -42.49 -4.89 2.51
C TYR A 89 -41.72 -3.98 3.47
N SER A 90 -40.48 -3.65 3.12
CA SER A 90 -39.66 -2.68 3.84
C SER A 90 -38.85 -1.84 2.84
N PHE A 91 -38.79 -0.53 3.08
CA PHE A 91 -37.94 0.35 2.29
C PHE A 91 -36.51 0.23 2.79
N THR A 92 -35.60 -0.25 1.93
CA THR A 92 -34.17 -0.36 2.27
C THR A 92 -33.46 0.97 2.09
N ASN A 93 -33.97 1.85 1.23
CA ASN A 93 -33.62 3.27 1.11
C ASN A 93 -34.77 4.04 0.40
N ALA A 94 -34.58 5.33 0.09
CA ALA A 94 -35.60 6.18 -0.54
C ALA A 94 -36.04 5.73 -1.96
N ARG A 95 -35.28 4.84 -2.60
CA ARG A 95 -35.46 4.36 -3.98
C ARG A 95 -35.57 2.84 -4.11
N THR A 96 -35.44 2.07 -3.03
CA THR A 96 -35.47 0.60 -3.08
C THR A 96 -36.42 0.07 -2.01
N VAL A 97 -37.28 -0.87 -2.40
CA VAL A 97 -38.23 -1.54 -1.52
C VAL A 97 -38.12 -3.05 -1.68
N GLN A 98 -37.92 -3.74 -0.56
CA GLN A 98 -37.82 -5.19 -0.50
C GLN A 98 -39.16 -5.78 -0.09
N ILE A 99 -39.56 -6.88 -0.72
CA ILE A 99 -40.78 -7.63 -0.37
C ILE A 99 -40.40 -8.96 0.24
N SER A 100 -41.01 -9.27 1.38
CA SER A 100 -40.76 -10.46 2.20
C SER A 100 -42.04 -11.27 2.41
N GLY A 101 -41.90 -12.59 2.61
CA GLY A 101 -43.02 -13.48 2.93
C GLY A 101 -43.34 -13.50 4.43
N PRO A 102 -44.53 -14.01 4.82
CA PRO A 102 -44.87 -14.19 6.22
C PRO A 102 -43.98 -15.29 6.82
N GLY A 103 -43.09 -14.92 7.74
CA GLY A 103 -42.08 -15.81 8.32
C GLY A 103 -40.76 -15.88 7.54
N ALA A 104 -40.58 -15.07 6.50
CA ALA A 104 -39.31 -14.89 5.81
C ALA A 104 -38.74 -13.51 6.13
N SER A 105 -38.28 -13.31 7.37
CA SER A 105 -37.19 -12.37 7.61
C SER A 105 -36.00 -12.90 6.83
N ALA A 106 -35.55 -12.12 5.85
CA ALA A 106 -34.28 -12.26 5.13
C ALA A 106 -33.46 -13.54 5.43
N SER A 107 -33.89 -14.71 4.96
CA SER A 107 -32.97 -15.85 4.80
C SER A 107 -32.15 -15.59 3.54
N ALA A 108 -31.26 -14.59 3.64
CA ALA A 108 -29.98 -14.73 2.97
C ALA A 108 -29.37 -15.99 3.57
N VAL A 109 -28.93 -16.92 2.73
CA VAL A 109 -27.94 -17.92 3.15
C VAL A 109 -26.88 -17.16 3.94
N VAL A 110 -26.69 -17.52 5.21
CA VAL A 110 -25.83 -16.77 6.15
C VAL A 110 -24.40 -16.81 5.59
N GLU A 111 -24.04 -15.76 4.86
CA GLU A 111 -22.77 -15.61 4.13
C GLU A 111 -21.63 -15.15 5.06
N GLY A 112 -21.81 -15.24 6.38
CA GLY A 112 -20.88 -14.68 7.36
C GLY A 112 -20.16 -15.68 8.25
N ALA A 113 -20.23 -16.98 7.92
CA ALA A 113 -19.68 -18.04 8.73
C ALA A 113 -18.24 -18.36 8.26
N MET A 114 -17.21 -17.70 8.83
CA MET A 114 -15.78 -17.78 8.45
C MET A 114 -15.41 -17.50 6.98
N GLN A 115 -16.37 -17.46 6.07
CA GLN A 115 -16.23 -17.41 4.64
C GLN A 115 -16.76 -16.07 4.14
N LEU A 116 -15.89 -15.06 4.21
CA LEU A 116 -16.01 -14.00 3.23
C LEU A 116 -15.46 -14.58 1.93
N ASP A 117 -16.25 -14.49 0.86
CA ASP A 117 -15.75 -14.66 -0.49
C ASP A 117 -14.49 -13.78 -0.66
N ILE A 118 -13.59 -14.16 -1.56
CA ILE A 118 -12.57 -13.22 -2.07
C ILE A 118 -13.33 -11.96 -2.41
N ILE A 119 -13.01 -10.85 -1.73
CA ILE A 119 -13.87 -9.67 -1.69
C ILE A 119 -14.37 -9.34 -3.09
N ASP A 120 -15.67 -9.55 -3.27
CA ASP A 120 -16.35 -9.35 -4.53
C ASP A 120 -16.43 -7.85 -4.75
N VAL A 121 -15.52 -7.31 -5.57
CA VAL A 121 -15.48 -5.88 -5.92
C VAL A 121 -16.40 -5.57 -7.12
N SER A 122 -17.00 -6.59 -7.76
CA SER A 122 -17.97 -6.39 -8.84
C SER A 122 -19.41 -6.27 -8.33
N ARG A 123 -19.73 -6.83 -7.15
CA ARG A 123 -20.78 -6.31 -6.27
C ARG A 123 -20.18 -5.18 -5.43
N GLY A 124 -20.91 -4.11 -5.17
CA GLY A 124 -20.43 -3.06 -4.26
C GLY A 124 -19.94 -3.69 -2.94
N GLY A 125 -18.82 -3.20 -2.40
CA GLY A 125 -18.22 -3.71 -1.16
C GLY A 125 -19.19 -3.69 0.04
N MET A 126 -18.72 -4.07 1.24
CA MET A 126 -19.60 -4.11 2.41
C MET A 126 -20.36 -2.79 2.61
N THR A 127 -21.63 -2.88 3.00
CA THR A 127 -22.40 -1.70 3.38
C THR A 127 -22.05 -1.27 4.81
N ALA A 128 -22.42 -0.04 5.19
CA ALA A 128 -22.20 0.45 6.56
C ALA A 128 -22.87 -0.38 7.67
N THR A 129 -23.88 -1.19 7.32
CA THR A 129 -24.59 -2.07 8.27
C THR A 129 -24.08 -3.52 8.23
N ALA A 130 -23.39 -3.95 7.17
CA ALA A 130 -22.90 -5.31 7.00
C ALA A 130 -22.06 -5.83 8.17
N PRO A 131 -21.22 -5.03 8.87
CA PRO A 131 -20.49 -5.51 10.03
C PRO A 131 -21.37 -6.03 11.17
N TYR A 132 -22.61 -5.55 11.28
CA TYR A 132 -23.56 -5.96 12.32
C TYR A 132 -24.42 -7.17 11.90
N GLU A 133 -24.35 -7.57 10.63
CA GLU A 133 -25.09 -8.71 10.07
C GLU A 133 -24.17 -9.91 9.80
N THR A 134 -22.85 -9.70 9.96
CA THR A 134 -21.82 -10.71 9.73
C THR A 134 -21.35 -11.33 11.05
N PRO A 135 -21.62 -12.63 11.32
CA PRO A 135 -21.19 -13.36 12.52
C PRO A 135 -19.68 -13.68 12.55
N ALA A 136 -18.84 -12.65 12.43
CA ALA A 136 -17.38 -12.70 12.51
C ALA A 136 -16.86 -11.31 12.93
N PRO A 137 -15.63 -11.14 13.47
CA PRO A 137 -15.13 -9.83 13.90
C PRO A 137 -14.66 -8.95 12.73
N VAL A 138 -15.62 -8.50 11.94
CA VAL A 138 -15.43 -7.59 10.80
C VAL A 138 -15.73 -6.14 11.17
N SER A 139 -15.10 -5.21 10.45
CA SER A 139 -15.37 -3.77 10.48
C SER A 139 -15.32 -3.20 9.06
N HIS A 140 -16.04 -2.11 8.81
CA HIS A 140 -16.10 -1.48 7.50
C HIS A 140 -15.96 0.03 7.66
N ILE A 141 -15.12 0.63 6.82
CA ILE A 141 -14.98 2.08 6.70
C ILE A 141 -15.54 2.49 5.34
N SER A 142 -16.67 3.18 5.36
CA SER A 142 -17.37 3.61 4.14
C SER A 142 -16.67 4.77 3.44
N GLN A 143 -16.95 4.95 2.15
CA GLN A 143 -16.48 6.12 1.39
C GLN A 143 -16.88 7.44 2.06
N GLU A 144 -18.09 7.52 2.61
CA GLU A 144 -18.59 8.69 3.35
C GLU A 144 -17.71 8.99 4.59
N ASN A 145 -17.33 7.97 5.35
CA ASN A 145 -16.44 8.14 6.51
C ASN A 145 -15.00 8.47 6.09
N ILE A 146 -14.51 7.91 4.99
CA ILE A 146 -13.22 8.30 4.39
C ILE A 146 -13.24 9.79 4.03
N GLU A 147 -14.28 10.26 3.35
CA GLU A 147 -14.39 11.67 2.95
C GLU A 147 -14.47 12.62 4.15
N ARG A 148 -15.18 12.22 5.21
CA ARG A 148 -15.32 13.01 6.45
C ARG A 148 -14.06 13.02 7.30
N PHE A 149 -13.32 11.91 7.35
CA PHE A 149 -12.28 11.68 8.36
C PHE A 149 -10.91 11.26 7.80
N ARG A 150 -10.59 11.61 6.54
CA ARG A 150 -9.27 11.33 5.92
C ARG A 150 -8.06 12.02 6.56
N GLY A 151 -8.26 12.97 7.48
CA GLY A 151 -7.17 13.65 8.20
C GLY A 151 -6.17 14.42 7.33
N SER A 152 -5.01 14.70 7.95
CA SER A 152 -3.80 15.22 7.29
C SER A 152 -2.92 14.10 6.72
N SER A 153 -3.14 12.86 7.17
CA SER A 153 -2.47 11.65 6.70
C SER A 153 -3.51 10.58 6.36
N PRO A 154 -3.34 9.78 5.28
CA PRO A 154 -4.22 8.66 4.96
C PRO A 154 -4.42 7.68 6.14
N ALA A 155 -3.43 7.55 7.01
CA ALA A 155 -3.50 6.72 8.22
C ALA A 155 -4.62 7.14 9.21
N ASP A 156 -5.01 8.43 9.21
CA ASP A 156 -6.06 8.95 10.10
C ASP A 156 -7.46 8.34 9.83
N ILE A 157 -7.67 7.73 8.64
CA ILE A 157 -8.93 7.06 8.25
C ILE A 157 -9.31 5.94 9.22
N PHE A 158 -8.32 5.25 9.80
CA PHE A 158 -8.54 4.13 10.71
C PHE A 158 -9.00 4.60 12.10
N ARG A 159 -8.85 5.88 12.44
CA ARG A 159 -9.25 6.42 13.75
C ARG A 159 -10.75 6.23 13.98
N GLY A 160 -11.10 5.60 15.10
CA GLY A 160 -12.48 5.29 15.46
C GLY A 160 -12.97 3.93 14.97
N THR A 161 -12.11 3.14 14.31
CA THR A 161 -12.37 1.72 14.05
C THR A 161 -11.98 0.91 15.30
N PRO A 162 -12.87 0.08 15.87
CA PRO A 162 -12.58 -0.60 17.13
C PRO A 162 -11.43 -1.60 16.95
N GLY A 163 -10.41 -1.54 17.80
CA GLY A 163 -9.28 -2.49 17.78
C GLY A 163 -8.38 -2.40 16.54
N VAL A 164 -8.53 -1.35 15.72
CA VAL A 164 -7.72 -1.11 14.52
C VAL A 164 -7.20 0.32 14.54
N MET A 165 -5.91 0.48 14.31
CA MET A 165 -5.24 1.77 14.21
C MET A 165 -4.22 1.71 13.08
N SER A 166 -3.66 2.86 12.69
CA SER A 166 -2.52 2.89 11.79
C SER A 166 -1.30 3.52 12.45
N GLY A 167 -0.17 2.81 12.41
CA GLY A 167 1.14 3.32 12.82
C GLY A 167 1.72 4.30 11.81
N GLU A 168 2.83 4.95 12.18
CA GLU A 168 3.59 5.89 11.33
C GLU A 168 2.78 7.05 10.72
N SER A 169 1.66 7.44 11.33
CA SER A 169 0.75 8.46 10.79
C SER A 169 1.41 9.81 10.45
N ARG A 170 2.57 10.13 11.05
CA ARG A 170 3.29 11.42 10.88
C ARG A 170 4.65 11.32 10.17
N ASN A 171 5.30 10.15 10.16
CA ASN A 171 6.60 9.90 9.50
C ASN A 171 6.55 8.59 8.72
N GLY A 172 5.68 8.58 7.70
CA GLY A 172 5.32 7.42 6.88
C GLY A 172 5.35 7.68 5.37
N GLY A 173 5.72 8.90 4.94
CA GLY A 173 5.67 9.30 3.53
C GLY A 173 4.28 9.31 2.89
N GLY A 174 3.22 9.44 3.70
CA GLY A 174 1.83 9.24 3.26
C GLY A 174 1.40 7.77 3.19
N GLY A 175 2.24 6.84 3.65
CA GLY A 175 1.91 5.43 3.79
C GLY A 175 1.02 5.11 4.98
N ILE A 176 0.41 3.92 4.93
CA ILE A 176 -0.45 3.34 5.96
C ILE A 176 0.22 2.07 6.48
N ASP A 177 0.45 1.98 7.79
CA ASP A 177 0.85 0.74 8.49
C ASP A 177 -0.29 0.31 9.40
N VAL A 178 -1.01 -0.78 9.11
CA VAL A 178 -2.20 -1.13 9.90
C VAL A 178 -1.83 -2.01 11.09
N ASN A 179 -2.30 -1.62 12.27
CA ASN A 179 -2.27 -2.41 13.49
C ASN A 179 -3.67 -2.99 13.76
N ILE A 180 -3.77 -4.30 13.90
CA ILE A 180 -4.98 -4.98 14.38
C ILE A 180 -4.65 -5.63 15.72
N ARG A 181 -5.34 -5.19 16.77
CA ARG A 181 -5.26 -5.81 18.11
C ARG A 181 -3.83 -5.90 18.71
N GLY A 182 -2.94 -4.97 18.36
CA GLY A 182 -1.54 -4.95 18.83
C GLY A 182 -0.54 -5.64 17.88
N MET A 183 -1.03 -6.24 16.80
CA MET A 183 -0.20 -6.86 15.76
C MET A 183 -0.06 -5.93 14.56
N GLN A 184 1.19 -5.67 14.15
CA GLN A 184 1.55 -4.72 13.08
C GLN A 184 2.85 -5.16 12.38
N GLY A 185 3.01 -4.77 11.12
CA GLY A 185 4.24 -4.97 10.33
C GLY A 185 4.51 -6.41 9.90
N MET A 186 5.53 -6.58 9.05
CA MET A 186 6.17 -7.85 8.65
C MET A 186 5.20 -8.96 8.18
N GLY A 187 4.07 -8.56 7.59
CA GLY A 187 3.07 -9.49 7.07
C GLY A 187 2.09 -10.05 8.11
N ARG A 188 2.09 -9.56 9.36
CA ARG A 188 1.11 -9.96 10.38
C ARG A 188 -0.31 -9.53 10.03
N VAL A 189 -0.45 -8.35 9.44
CA VAL A 189 -1.70 -7.86 8.80
C VAL A 189 -1.48 -7.86 7.30
N ALA A 190 -2.34 -8.55 6.56
CA ALA A 190 -2.30 -8.53 5.09
C ALA A 190 -3.10 -7.32 4.58
N VAL A 191 -2.49 -6.48 3.75
CA VAL A 191 -3.11 -5.25 3.24
C VAL A 191 -3.13 -5.26 1.72
N THR A 192 -4.34 -5.14 1.19
CA THR A 192 -4.68 -5.40 -0.21
C THR A 192 -5.42 -4.20 -0.80
N VAL A 193 -5.07 -3.81 -2.04
CA VAL A 193 -5.78 -2.78 -2.81
C VAL A 193 -6.32 -3.44 -4.08
N ASP A 194 -7.65 -3.52 -4.22
CA ASP A 194 -8.32 -4.24 -5.31
C ASP A 194 -7.84 -5.69 -5.52
N GLY A 195 -7.33 -6.33 -4.46
CA GLY A 195 -6.81 -7.70 -4.51
C GLY A 195 -5.30 -7.83 -4.79
N ALA A 196 -4.61 -6.74 -5.12
CA ALA A 196 -3.15 -6.71 -5.18
C ALA A 196 -2.56 -6.51 -3.78
N GLU A 197 -1.47 -7.21 -3.45
CA GLU A 197 -0.76 -6.88 -2.22
C GLU A 197 -0.15 -5.48 -2.32
N ASN A 198 -0.34 -4.71 -1.25
CA ASN A 198 0.22 -3.37 -1.12
C ASN A 198 1.00 -3.19 0.19
N GLY A 199 0.91 -4.12 1.15
CA GLY A 199 1.68 -4.06 2.39
C GLY A 199 3.14 -4.47 2.18
N ILE A 200 4.06 -3.50 2.11
CA ILE A 200 5.48 -3.75 1.86
C ILE A 200 6.32 -3.37 3.07
N SER A 201 7.20 -4.26 3.55
CA SER A 201 8.09 -3.98 4.68
C SER A 201 9.24 -3.07 4.25
N VAL A 202 9.40 -1.94 4.94
CA VAL A 202 10.42 -0.92 4.66
C VAL A 202 11.32 -0.71 5.89
N TYR A 203 12.58 -0.37 5.64
CA TYR A 203 13.56 -0.11 6.70
C TYR A 203 13.50 1.35 7.19
N GLN A 204 13.33 1.51 8.50
CA GLN A 204 13.18 2.79 9.22
C GLN A 204 14.39 3.14 10.11
N GLY A 205 15.54 2.51 9.86
CA GLY A 205 16.75 2.76 10.63
C GLY A 205 16.78 1.96 11.93
N TYR A 206 17.46 2.51 12.91
CA TYR A 206 17.57 1.89 14.22
C TYR A 206 16.23 1.71 14.96
N GLN A 207 15.27 2.61 14.71
CA GLN A 207 13.90 2.48 15.24
C GLN A 207 13.15 1.30 14.64
N GLY A 208 13.68 0.72 13.56
CA GLY A 208 13.28 -0.59 13.08
C GLY A 208 12.79 -0.61 11.64
N ALA A 209 11.64 -1.22 11.43
CA ALA A 209 11.01 -1.45 10.15
C ALA A 209 9.50 -1.39 10.35
N SER A 210 8.79 -1.01 9.28
CA SER A 210 7.35 -0.85 9.25
C SER A 210 6.81 -1.37 7.94
N ASN A 211 5.52 -1.72 7.89
CA ASN A 211 4.84 -1.97 6.64
C ASN A 211 4.25 -0.67 6.10
N ARG A 212 4.37 -0.42 4.80
CA ARG A 212 3.72 0.72 4.15
C ARG A 212 2.84 0.27 3.01
N THR A 213 1.63 0.81 3.01
CA THR A 213 0.67 0.76 1.90
C THR A 213 0.40 2.17 1.41
N PHE A 214 0.45 2.39 0.10
CA PHE A 214 0.28 3.70 -0.52
C PHE A 214 -0.98 3.72 -1.38
N VAL A 215 -1.92 4.60 -1.01
CA VAL A 215 -3.15 4.82 -1.76
C VAL A 215 -3.68 6.22 -1.48
N ASP A 216 -4.25 6.87 -2.50
CA ASP A 216 -4.93 8.15 -2.30
C ASP A 216 -6.35 7.92 -1.76
N PRO A 217 -6.72 8.51 -0.60
CA PRO A 217 -8.06 8.39 -0.04
C PRO A 217 -9.20 8.82 -0.97
N ASP A 218 -8.99 9.77 -1.87
CA ASP A 218 -10.03 10.22 -2.80
C ASP A 218 -10.29 9.18 -3.91
N LEU A 219 -9.37 8.24 -4.14
CA LEU A 219 -9.56 7.11 -5.06
C LEU A 219 -10.13 5.86 -4.36
N LEU A 220 -10.32 5.89 -3.05
CA LEU A 220 -10.96 4.81 -2.29
C LEU A 220 -12.49 4.94 -2.28
N ALA A 221 -13.15 3.78 -2.30
CA ALA A 221 -14.60 3.65 -2.19
C ALA A 221 -15.04 2.80 -0.99
N GLY A 222 -14.11 2.19 -0.26
CA GLY A 222 -14.37 1.55 1.02
C GLY A 222 -13.16 0.74 1.50
N ILE A 223 -13.13 0.45 2.79
CA ILE A 223 -12.13 -0.41 3.42
C ILE A 223 -12.86 -1.47 4.25
N ASP A 224 -12.63 -2.73 3.92
CA ASP A 224 -13.16 -3.88 4.62
C ASP A 224 -12.05 -4.48 5.50
N ILE A 225 -12.35 -4.69 6.78
CA ILE A 225 -11.38 -5.17 7.77
C ILE A 225 -11.92 -6.44 8.40
N LYS A 226 -11.18 -7.53 8.23
CA LYS A 226 -11.40 -8.78 8.96
C LYS A 226 -10.30 -8.92 10.01
N LYS A 227 -10.69 -9.05 11.27
CA LYS A 227 -9.76 -9.28 12.38
C LYS A 227 -9.68 -10.78 12.65
N GLY A 228 -8.54 -11.23 13.14
CA GLY A 228 -8.27 -12.65 13.34
C GLY A 228 -7.86 -13.34 12.04
N SER A 229 -7.47 -14.60 12.15
CA SER A 229 -6.92 -15.33 11.01
C SER A 229 -7.97 -16.12 10.24
N ASP A 230 -7.75 -16.25 8.93
CA ASP A 230 -8.57 -17.05 8.01
C ASP A 230 -7.63 -17.94 7.18
N VAL A 231 -8.03 -19.17 6.92
CA VAL A 231 -7.27 -20.11 6.08
C VAL A 231 -7.14 -19.65 4.62
N ALA A 232 -8.01 -18.76 4.15
CA ALA A 232 -7.87 -18.09 2.85
C ALA A 232 -6.89 -16.90 2.89
N SER A 233 -6.50 -16.43 4.08
CA SER A 233 -5.59 -15.30 4.28
C SER A 233 -4.18 -15.78 4.64
N ARG A 234 -3.21 -14.89 4.40
CA ARG A 234 -1.83 -15.00 4.88
C ARG A 234 -1.55 -14.19 6.15
N GLY A 235 -2.39 -13.19 6.45
CA GLY A 235 -2.27 -12.37 7.65
C GLY A 235 -2.79 -13.11 8.87
N ILE A 236 -1.95 -13.32 9.87
CA ILE A 236 -2.30 -14.01 11.12
C ILE A 236 -3.11 -13.15 12.10
N ALA A 237 -3.05 -11.82 11.97
CA ALA A 237 -3.85 -10.88 12.75
C ALA A 237 -5.11 -10.42 12.02
N GLY A 238 -5.15 -10.55 10.70
CA GLY A 238 -6.29 -10.13 9.88
C GLY A 238 -5.92 -9.66 8.49
N THR A 239 -6.96 -9.25 7.76
CA THR A 239 -6.88 -8.68 6.43
C THR A 239 -7.54 -7.32 6.38
N VAL A 240 -6.89 -6.39 5.70
CA VAL A 240 -7.43 -5.07 5.35
C VAL A 240 -7.50 -5.02 3.84
N THR A 241 -8.71 -4.88 3.30
CA THR A 241 -8.92 -4.82 1.86
C THR A 241 -9.53 -3.48 1.50
N MET A 242 -8.77 -2.73 0.72
CA MET A 242 -9.15 -1.43 0.22
C MET A 242 -9.70 -1.57 -1.19
N ARG A 243 -10.90 -1.03 -1.40
CA ARG A 243 -11.56 -1.00 -2.70
C ARG A 243 -11.41 0.39 -3.30
N THR A 244 -10.90 0.49 -4.52
CA THR A 244 -10.89 1.79 -5.22
C THR A 244 -12.20 2.02 -5.97
N VAL A 245 -12.50 3.28 -6.28
CA VAL A 245 -13.71 3.74 -6.99
C VAL A 245 -13.93 2.95 -8.29
N GLY A 246 -15.17 2.47 -8.49
CA GLY A 246 -15.65 1.80 -9.69
C GLY A 246 -16.65 2.65 -10.47
N ALA A 247 -17.09 2.17 -11.65
CA ALA A 247 -18.04 2.91 -12.48
C ALA A 247 -19.39 3.13 -11.76
N ASP A 248 -19.82 2.18 -10.94
CA ASP A 248 -21.05 2.27 -10.14
C ASP A 248 -21.00 3.35 -9.05
N ASP A 249 -19.81 3.74 -8.60
CA ASP A 249 -19.64 4.81 -7.61
C ASP A 249 -19.68 6.21 -8.27
N VAL A 250 -19.65 6.30 -9.60
CA VAL A 250 -19.55 7.57 -10.36
C VAL A 250 -20.74 7.80 -11.30
N VAL A 251 -21.21 6.77 -11.99
CA VAL A 251 -22.33 6.86 -12.94
C VAL A 251 -23.65 6.76 -12.19
N LYS A 252 -24.47 7.82 -12.25
CA LYS A 252 -25.78 7.85 -11.59
C LYS A 252 -26.72 6.80 -12.22
N PRO A 253 -27.66 6.21 -11.46
CA PRO A 253 -28.62 5.27 -12.02
C PRO A 253 -29.43 5.89 -13.17
N GLY A 254 -29.45 5.21 -14.32
CA GLY A 254 -30.09 5.70 -15.55
C GLY A 254 -29.15 6.46 -16.50
N ASP A 255 -27.98 6.87 -16.03
CA ASP A 255 -26.94 7.47 -16.87
C ASP A 255 -26.03 6.38 -17.48
N SER A 256 -25.41 6.70 -18.62
CA SER A 256 -24.43 5.84 -19.30
C SER A 256 -22.98 6.30 -19.09
N TRP A 257 -22.81 7.50 -18.54
CA TRP A 257 -21.50 8.03 -18.15
C TRP A 257 -21.65 8.95 -16.94
N GLY A 258 -20.54 9.13 -16.23
CA GLY A 258 -20.45 9.98 -15.06
C GLY A 258 -19.07 10.59 -14.92
N MET A 259 -19.01 11.76 -14.30
CA MET A 259 -17.77 12.44 -13.97
C MET A 259 -17.88 13.04 -12.57
N ARG A 260 -16.85 12.82 -11.75
CA ARG A 260 -16.67 13.49 -10.46
C ARG A 260 -15.43 14.37 -10.53
N VAL A 261 -15.59 15.67 -10.30
CA VAL A 261 -14.49 16.61 -10.10
C VAL A 261 -14.56 17.11 -8.67
N LYS A 262 -13.45 17.08 -7.95
CA LYS A 262 -13.34 17.57 -6.58
C LYS A 262 -12.15 18.49 -6.50
N GLY A 263 -12.34 19.64 -5.84
CA GLY A 263 -11.27 20.57 -5.52
C GLY A 263 -11.45 21.07 -4.10
N GLY A 264 -10.36 21.26 -3.37
CA GLY A 264 -10.42 21.73 -2.01
C GLY A 264 -9.08 22.23 -1.48
N PHE A 265 -9.16 22.89 -0.34
CA PHE A 265 -8.00 23.41 0.37
C PHE A 265 -8.07 23.04 1.86
N GLY A 266 -6.91 22.99 2.49
CA GLY A 266 -6.75 22.93 3.93
C GLY A 266 -6.01 24.17 4.45
N THR A 267 -6.00 24.33 5.75
CA THR A 267 -5.25 25.38 6.47
C THR A 267 -4.20 24.76 7.39
N ASN A 268 -3.61 25.54 8.29
CA ASN A 268 -2.70 25.05 9.34
C ASN A 268 -1.36 24.46 8.83
N THR A 269 -0.85 24.92 7.68
CA THR A 269 0.45 24.49 7.16
C THR A 269 1.35 25.65 6.72
N ALA A 270 2.66 25.48 6.78
CA ALA A 270 3.66 26.40 6.23
C ALA A 270 4.51 25.73 5.14
N GLU A 271 5.03 26.51 4.19
CA GLU A 271 5.98 25.99 3.21
C GLU A 271 7.29 25.59 3.90
N PRO A 272 7.86 24.41 3.57
CA PRO A 272 9.08 23.95 4.22
C PRO A 272 10.29 24.82 3.82
N ASP A 273 11.02 25.31 4.82
CA ASP A 273 12.27 26.06 4.61
C ASP A 273 13.51 25.20 4.96
N ALA A 274 14.36 24.95 3.96
CA ALA A 274 15.49 24.03 4.11
C ALA A 274 16.50 24.53 5.14
N GLY A 275 16.78 23.71 6.16
CA GLY A 275 17.66 24.09 7.26
C GLY A 275 16.99 24.83 8.42
N ALA A 276 15.68 25.11 8.33
CA ALA A 276 14.90 25.58 9.47
C ALA A 276 15.01 24.60 10.64
N VAL A 277 14.96 25.12 11.86
CA VAL A 277 15.08 24.34 13.10
C VAL A 277 13.88 24.55 14.00
N GLY A 278 13.37 23.46 14.58
CA GLY A 278 12.23 23.48 15.50
C GLY A 278 12.66 23.28 16.95
N GLY A 279 11.72 23.50 17.87
CA GLY A 279 11.84 23.12 19.26
C GLY A 279 12.95 23.84 20.01
N TYR A 280 13.67 23.10 20.85
CA TYR A 280 14.83 23.61 21.59
C TYR A 280 16.13 22.99 21.09
N ARG A 281 17.17 23.82 20.99
CA ARG A 281 18.55 23.37 20.88
C ARG A 281 19.07 22.97 22.25
N TRP A 282 19.59 21.75 22.34
CA TRP A 282 20.23 21.22 23.54
C TRP A 282 21.76 21.20 23.33
N PRO A 283 22.56 21.33 24.41
CA PRO A 283 24.01 21.28 24.28
C PRO A 283 24.48 19.88 23.87
N SER A 284 25.41 19.82 22.92
CA SER A 284 25.95 18.57 22.37
C SER A 284 27.04 17.91 23.22
N SER A 285 27.57 18.62 24.22
CA SER A 285 28.64 18.10 25.09
C SER A 285 28.08 17.57 26.42
N PRO A 286 28.49 16.36 26.86
CA PRO A 286 28.18 15.84 28.20
C PRO A 286 28.88 16.61 29.34
N SER A 287 29.59 17.71 29.07
CA SER A 287 30.17 18.61 30.08
C SER A 287 29.61 20.04 30.04
N ALA A 288 28.73 20.35 29.09
CA ALA A 288 28.13 21.68 28.97
C ALA A 288 26.91 21.83 29.91
N ALA A 289 26.73 23.03 30.49
CA ALA A 289 25.53 23.35 31.27
C ALA A 289 24.28 23.10 30.40
N PRO A 290 23.29 22.33 30.87
CA PRO A 290 22.13 21.95 30.06
C PRO A 290 21.19 23.14 29.89
N VAL A 291 21.53 24.10 29.02
CA VAL A 291 20.67 25.23 28.67
C VAL A 291 19.92 24.88 27.39
N ALA A 292 18.58 24.80 27.46
CA ALA A 292 17.72 24.63 26.30
C ALA A 292 17.41 26.00 25.69
N THR A 293 17.76 26.21 24.42
CA THR A 293 17.50 27.49 23.72
C THR A 293 16.42 27.27 22.66
N PRO A 294 15.28 27.98 22.70
CA PRO A 294 14.21 27.81 21.71
C PRO A 294 14.68 28.26 20.32
N SER A 295 14.14 27.63 19.26
CA SER A 295 14.29 28.13 17.90
C SER A 295 13.65 29.51 17.75
N ALA A 296 14.25 30.34 16.89
CA ALA A 296 13.82 31.71 16.64
C ALA A 296 12.54 31.79 15.78
N GLU A 297 12.27 30.74 15.00
CA GLU A 297 11.21 30.69 13.98
C GLU A 297 10.24 29.52 14.27
N GLY A 298 9.29 29.26 13.37
CA GLY A 298 8.34 28.14 13.46
C GLY A 298 7.09 28.39 14.32
N MET A 299 6.91 29.59 14.88
CA MET A 299 5.73 29.95 15.70
C MET A 299 4.69 30.78 14.94
N ASP A 300 4.97 31.16 13.69
CA ASP A 300 4.07 32.00 12.87
C ASP A 300 2.97 31.15 12.22
N ARG A 301 1.98 30.76 13.03
CA ARG A 301 0.87 29.92 12.59
C ARG A 301 -0.09 30.72 11.70
N PRO A 302 -0.41 30.25 10.48
CA PRO A 302 -1.37 30.90 9.59
C PRO A 302 -2.75 31.12 10.21
N GLY A 303 -3.49 32.09 9.67
CA GLY A 303 -4.87 32.34 10.09
C GLY A 303 -5.77 31.12 9.87
N PHE A 304 -6.78 30.92 10.74
CA PHE A 304 -7.61 29.71 10.75
C PHE A 304 -8.27 29.36 9.39
N PHE A 305 -8.70 30.37 8.62
CA PHE A 305 -9.31 30.22 7.29
C PHE A 305 -8.36 30.52 6.13
N GLN A 306 -7.07 30.79 6.40
CA GLN A 306 -6.08 31.04 5.36
C GLN A 306 -5.73 29.72 4.65
N PRO A 307 -6.00 29.57 3.35
CA PRO A 307 -5.64 28.37 2.62
C PRO A 307 -4.12 28.21 2.55
N THR A 308 -3.61 27.04 2.91
CA THR A 308 -2.17 26.73 2.91
C THR A 308 -1.82 25.35 2.34
N SER A 309 -2.83 24.53 2.03
CA SER A 309 -2.68 23.24 1.34
C SER A 309 -3.80 23.05 0.32
N GLY A 310 -3.60 22.17 -0.66
CA GLY A 310 -4.52 21.96 -1.77
C GLY A 310 -4.69 20.48 -2.15
N SER A 311 -5.89 20.13 -2.59
CA SER A 311 -6.19 18.81 -3.17
C SER A 311 -7.18 18.92 -4.32
N GLY A 312 -7.03 18.06 -5.32
CA GLY A 312 -7.98 17.95 -6.41
C GLY A 312 -8.01 16.54 -6.99
N SER A 313 -9.18 16.11 -7.46
CA SER A 313 -9.32 14.83 -8.17
C SER A 313 -10.34 14.95 -9.30
N ALA A 314 -10.13 14.20 -10.36
CA ALA A 314 -11.09 14.03 -11.45
C ALA A 314 -11.22 12.53 -11.76
N ILE A 315 -12.46 12.03 -11.75
CA ILE A 315 -12.79 10.65 -12.11
C ILE A 315 -13.86 10.70 -13.19
N VAL A 316 -13.64 9.96 -14.28
CA VAL A 316 -14.62 9.76 -15.36
C VAL A 316 -14.90 8.27 -15.45
N ALA A 317 -16.18 7.93 -15.57
CA ALA A 317 -16.62 6.57 -15.79
C ALA A 317 -17.65 6.50 -16.91
N VAL A 318 -17.63 5.39 -17.64
CA VAL A 318 -18.62 5.01 -18.63
C VAL A 318 -19.15 3.64 -18.24
N LYS A 319 -20.47 3.49 -18.28
CA LYS A 319 -21.17 2.25 -17.96
C LYS A 319 -22.01 1.81 -19.16
N GLN A 320 -21.83 0.57 -19.58
CA GLN A 320 -22.57 -0.07 -20.67
C GLN A 320 -22.95 -1.50 -20.26
N GLU A 321 -23.89 -2.12 -20.97
CA GLU A 321 -24.33 -3.49 -20.64
C GLU A 321 -23.18 -4.49 -20.66
N ALA A 322 -22.30 -4.40 -21.67
CA ALA A 322 -21.17 -5.32 -21.84
C ALA A 322 -19.90 -4.90 -21.10
N TYR A 323 -19.78 -3.65 -20.67
CA TYR A 323 -18.53 -3.16 -20.10
C TYR A 323 -18.64 -1.86 -19.30
N ASP A 324 -17.66 -1.65 -18.43
CA ASP A 324 -17.40 -0.40 -17.73
C ASP A 324 -15.98 0.07 -17.99
N LEU A 325 -15.81 1.38 -18.14
CA LEU A 325 -14.51 2.04 -18.17
C LEU A 325 -14.46 3.09 -17.06
N LEU A 326 -13.33 3.21 -16.39
CA LEU A 326 -13.08 4.26 -15.41
C LEU A 326 -11.64 4.73 -15.52
N PHE A 327 -11.46 6.05 -15.47
CA PHE A 327 -10.18 6.70 -15.29
C PHE A 327 -10.27 7.74 -14.17
N GLY A 328 -9.29 7.75 -13.29
CA GLY A 328 -9.18 8.67 -12.17
C GLY A 328 -7.78 9.27 -12.07
N TYR A 329 -7.73 10.55 -11.69
CA TYR A 329 -6.51 11.24 -11.30
C TYR A 329 -6.76 12.01 -10.00
N ALA A 330 -5.81 11.96 -9.07
CA ALA A 330 -5.82 12.72 -7.83
C ALA A 330 -4.45 13.39 -7.61
N TYR A 331 -4.49 14.61 -7.08
CA TYR A 331 -3.33 15.40 -6.70
C TYR A 331 -3.58 16.01 -5.31
N ARG A 332 -2.57 15.97 -4.44
CA ARG A 332 -2.59 16.63 -3.14
C ARG A 332 -1.22 17.22 -2.85
N ALA A 333 -1.19 18.41 -2.25
CA ALA A 333 0.01 19.02 -1.73
C ALA A 333 -0.28 19.73 -0.39
N GLN A 334 0.56 19.48 0.60
CA GLN A 334 0.54 20.14 1.89
C GLN A 334 1.96 20.44 2.37
N GLY A 335 2.11 21.58 3.04
CA GLY A 335 3.35 21.95 3.74
C GLY A 335 3.44 21.29 5.12
N ASN A 336 4.36 21.79 5.94
CA ASN A 336 4.50 21.35 7.33
C ASN A 336 3.31 21.82 8.16
N TYR A 337 2.66 20.94 8.92
CA TYR A 337 1.54 21.36 9.77
C TYR A 337 2.02 21.96 11.10
N PHE A 338 1.19 22.78 11.75
CA PHE A 338 1.43 23.25 13.11
C PHE A 338 0.76 22.35 14.14
N ALA A 339 1.42 22.12 15.27
CA ALA A 339 0.90 21.36 16.40
C ALA A 339 -0.22 22.12 17.15
N GLY A 340 -0.98 21.42 17.99
CA GLY A 340 -1.99 22.04 18.85
C GLY A 340 -1.39 22.98 19.92
N THR A 341 -2.18 23.91 20.46
CA THR A 341 -1.73 24.83 21.52
C THR A 341 -2.05 24.34 22.93
N ASN A 342 -2.95 23.36 23.08
CA ASN A 342 -3.46 22.90 24.38
C ASN A 342 -2.92 21.51 24.75
N GLY A 343 -1.83 21.44 25.50
CA GLY A 343 -1.31 20.17 26.03
C GLY A 343 0.18 20.22 26.37
N ALA A 344 0.80 19.05 26.49
CA ALA A 344 2.17 18.89 26.96
C ALA A 344 3.19 19.06 25.81
N GLY A 345 3.27 20.27 25.25
CA GLY A 345 4.38 20.68 24.39
C GLY A 345 5.70 20.80 25.16
N ALA A 346 6.82 20.93 24.44
CA ALA A 346 8.15 21.03 25.00
C ALA A 346 8.25 22.12 26.07
N ASN A 347 8.68 21.70 27.26
CA ASN A 347 8.78 22.54 28.45
C ASN A 347 10.09 22.23 29.20
N PRO A 348 11.22 22.85 28.82
CA PRO A 348 12.48 22.67 29.52
C PRO A 348 12.44 23.31 30.92
N VAL A 349 12.60 22.49 31.97
CA VAL A 349 12.60 22.92 33.37
C VAL A 349 13.89 22.48 34.05
N ASN A 350 14.47 23.37 34.86
CA ASN A 350 15.60 23.02 35.72
C ASN A 350 15.10 22.26 36.96
N ILE A 351 15.42 20.97 37.05
CA ILE A 351 15.02 20.08 38.14
C ILE A 351 16.09 19.99 39.25
N GLY A 352 17.08 20.89 39.25
CA GLY A 352 18.13 20.94 40.25
C GLY A 352 19.21 19.88 40.04
N PRO A 353 19.93 19.48 41.10
CA PRO A 353 21.03 18.55 40.98
C PRO A 353 20.57 17.14 40.59
N GLN A 354 21.22 16.53 39.61
CA GLN A 354 20.91 15.18 39.13
C GLN A 354 22.17 14.34 38.96
N ARG A 355 22.08 13.04 39.23
CA ARG A 355 23.15 12.08 38.94
C ARG A 355 22.78 11.26 37.71
N ILE A 356 23.60 11.32 36.66
CA ILE A 356 23.36 10.63 35.40
C ILE A 356 24.48 9.65 35.13
N CYS A 357 24.15 8.42 34.76
CA CYS A 357 25.11 7.36 34.48
C CYS A 357 25.00 6.86 33.04
N THR A 358 26.12 6.49 32.42
CA THR A 358 26.19 5.83 31.10
C THR A 358 26.17 4.31 31.24
N VAL A 359 26.05 3.58 30.12
CA VAL A 359 26.03 2.09 30.05
C VAL A 359 27.28 1.48 30.63
N SER A 360 28.40 2.17 30.42
CA SER A 360 29.71 1.80 30.92
C SER A 360 29.90 2.07 32.42
N GLY A 361 28.84 2.51 33.12
CA GLY A 361 28.86 2.80 34.55
C GLY A 361 29.47 4.16 34.91
N TYR A 362 29.78 5.02 33.92
CA TYR A 362 30.30 6.36 34.18
C TYR A 362 29.18 7.27 34.67
N CYS A 363 29.23 7.65 35.94
CA CYS A 363 28.24 8.54 36.55
C CYS A 363 28.79 9.95 36.76
N GLN A 364 28.01 10.96 36.38
CA GLN A 364 28.31 12.37 36.58
C GLN A 364 27.20 13.05 37.37
N ASN A 365 27.58 13.80 38.41
CA ASN A 365 26.67 14.66 39.15
C ASN A 365 26.59 16.03 38.46
N TRP A 366 25.39 16.43 38.08
CA TRP A 366 25.06 17.72 37.54
C TRP A 366 24.52 18.61 38.66
N PRO A 367 25.10 19.78 38.93
CA PRO A 367 24.58 20.69 39.96
C PRO A 367 23.27 21.37 39.54
N SER A 368 22.96 21.39 38.25
CA SER A 368 21.77 21.99 37.67
C SER A 368 21.45 21.22 36.39
N TYR A 369 20.35 20.50 36.37
CA TYR A 369 19.93 19.69 35.23
C TYR A 369 18.61 20.18 34.65
N VAL A 370 18.58 20.46 33.35
CA VAL A 370 17.35 20.80 32.63
C VAL A 370 16.80 19.56 31.97
N GLU A 371 15.52 19.33 32.20
CA GLU A 371 14.74 18.23 31.63
C GLU A 371 13.57 18.79 30.83
N ASN A 372 13.29 18.18 29.68
CA ASN A 372 12.08 18.49 28.93
C ASN A 372 10.90 17.76 29.58
N GLN A 373 9.91 18.47 30.11
CA GLN A 373 8.70 17.87 30.66
C GLN A 373 7.59 17.69 29.61
N GLY A 374 7.82 18.09 28.36
CA GLY A 374 6.91 17.90 27.24
C GLY A 374 7.04 16.51 26.62
N LEU A 375 6.03 16.12 25.83
CA LEU A 375 5.99 14.81 25.14
C LEU A 375 7.00 14.71 23.99
N THR A 376 7.38 15.85 23.41
CA THR A 376 8.36 15.93 22.32
C THR A 376 9.21 17.19 22.51
N ASN A 377 10.19 17.43 21.63
CA ASN A 377 10.97 18.67 21.63
C ASN A 377 10.25 19.86 20.94
N TYR A 378 9.06 19.68 20.38
CA TYR A 378 8.27 20.76 19.75
C TYR A 378 7.46 21.55 20.79
N ARG A 379 7.45 22.88 20.67
CA ARG A 379 6.62 23.77 21.49
C ARG A 379 5.15 23.65 21.06
N ALA A 380 4.24 23.95 22.00
CA ALA A 380 2.82 23.99 21.67
C ALA A 380 2.54 25.10 20.63
N GLY A 381 1.80 24.77 19.57
CA GLY A 381 1.52 25.68 18.46
C GLY A 381 2.65 25.86 17.44
N GLU A 382 3.75 25.11 17.54
CA GLU A 382 4.90 25.21 16.63
C GLU A 382 4.71 24.41 15.34
N GLU A 383 5.34 24.86 14.26
CA GLU A 383 5.51 24.13 13.01
C GLU A 383 6.25 22.81 13.23
N VAL A 384 5.66 21.71 12.76
CA VAL A 384 6.24 20.37 12.84
C VAL A 384 6.99 20.10 11.54
N LEU A 385 8.30 20.27 11.58
CA LEU A 385 9.17 20.15 10.41
C LEU A 385 9.17 18.73 9.83
N ASN A 386 9.45 18.64 8.53
CA ASN A 386 9.50 17.39 7.76
C ASN A 386 8.15 16.64 7.68
N THR A 387 7.04 17.37 7.77
CA THR A 387 5.69 16.80 7.64
C THR A 387 5.01 17.18 6.32
N GLN A 388 5.71 17.92 5.46
CA GLN A 388 5.24 18.22 4.11
C GLN A 388 5.03 16.93 3.31
N SER A 389 4.00 16.93 2.46
CA SER A 389 3.77 15.84 1.52
C SER A 389 3.06 16.31 0.26
N ARG A 390 3.44 15.72 -0.87
CA ARG A 390 2.79 15.90 -2.16
C ARG A 390 2.57 14.52 -2.78
N THR A 391 1.35 14.26 -3.25
CA THR A 391 0.99 12.98 -3.86
C THR A 391 0.27 13.19 -5.18
N GLU A 392 0.56 12.32 -6.13
CA GLU A 392 -0.15 12.18 -7.40
C GLU A 392 -0.59 10.72 -7.53
N SER A 393 -1.81 10.48 -8.00
CA SER A 393 -2.31 9.12 -8.14
C SER A 393 -3.19 8.97 -9.37
N TRP A 394 -3.09 7.80 -10.00
CA TRP A 394 -3.84 7.41 -11.18
C TRP A 394 -4.60 6.13 -10.90
N LEU A 395 -5.79 6.02 -11.47
CA LEU A 395 -6.62 4.83 -11.43
C LEU A 395 -7.17 4.58 -12.84
N ALA A 396 -7.03 3.35 -13.33
CA ALA A 396 -7.74 2.90 -14.52
C ALA A 396 -8.39 1.55 -14.23
N LYS A 397 -9.68 1.42 -14.57
CA LYS A 397 -10.41 0.17 -14.44
C LYS A 397 -11.24 -0.11 -15.68
N THR A 398 -11.17 -1.35 -16.14
CA THR A 398 -12.02 -1.86 -17.21
C THR A 398 -12.69 -3.13 -16.70
N THR A 399 -14.01 -3.17 -16.70
CA THR A 399 -14.78 -4.38 -16.35
C THR A 399 -15.54 -4.84 -17.58
N LEU A 400 -15.40 -6.10 -17.95
CA LEU A 400 -16.12 -6.73 -19.05
C LEU A 400 -17.10 -7.75 -18.51
N ARG A 401 -18.32 -7.72 -19.05
CA ARG A 401 -19.36 -8.72 -18.79
C ARG A 401 -19.52 -9.56 -20.05
N LEU A 402 -19.22 -10.84 -19.93
CA LEU A 402 -19.35 -11.82 -21.00
C LEU A 402 -20.66 -12.61 -20.83
N GLU A 403 -21.01 -13.43 -21.81
CA GLU A 403 -22.13 -14.37 -21.70
C GLU A 403 -21.91 -15.36 -20.52
N ASN A 404 -23.00 -15.91 -19.98
CA ASN A 404 -22.98 -16.88 -18.87
C ASN A 404 -22.37 -16.36 -17.55
N ASP A 405 -22.72 -15.12 -17.17
CA ASP A 405 -22.36 -14.52 -15.87
C ASP A 405 -20.85 -14.49 -15.58
N GLN A 406 -20.05 -14.36 -16.64
CA GLN A 406 -18.60 -14.23 -16.55
C GLN A 406 -18.20 -12.76 -16.55
N THR A 407 -17.24 -12.40 -15.71
CA THR A 407 -16.70 -11.05 -15.61
C THR A 407 -15.17 -11.07 -15.63
N ILE A 408 -14.57 -10.21 -16.45
CA ILE A 408 -13.13 -9.94 -16.43
C ILE A 408 -12.94 -8.49 -16.00
N GLN A 409 -12.08 -8.23 -15.03
CA GLN A 409 -11.70 -6.87 -14.66
C GLN A 409 -10.19 -6.68 -14.74
N LEU A 410 -9.78 -5.63 -15.44
CA LEU A 410 -8.41 -5.15 -15.48
C LEU A 410 -8.33 -3.85 -14.68
N GLY A 411 -7.32 -3.73 -13.83
CA GLY A 411 -7.11 -2.57 -12.97
C GLY A 411 -5.66 -2.12 -13.00
N TYR A 412 -5.45 -0.81 -12.92
CA TYR A 412 -4.15 -0.18 -12.70
C TYR A 412 -4.31 0.91 -11.64
N THR A 413 -3.40 0.92 -10.67
CA THR A 413 -3.23 2.01 -9.71
C THR A 413 -1.79 2.48 -9.76
N GLY A 414 -1.60 3.79 -9.89
CA GLY A 414 -0.29 4.43 -9.81
C GLY A 414 -0.30 5.44 -8.66
N TYR A 415 0.77 5.49 -7.88
CA TYR A 415 0.97 6.47 -6.82
C TYR A 415 2.40 7.00 -6.89
N VAL A 416 2.54 8.33 -6.87
CA VAL A 416 3.82 9.03 -6.74
C VAL A 416 3.71 9.97 -5.55
N GLY A 417 4.64 9.88 -4.61
CA GLY A 417 4.68 10.67 -3.39
C GLY A 417 6.05 11.32 -3.18
N GLU A 418 6.04 12.57 -2.74
CA GLU A 418 7.20 13.30 -2.24
C GLU A 418 6.87 13.79 -0.83
N ALA A 419 7.62 13.35 0.18
CA ALA A 419 7.30 13.65 1.57
C ALA A 419 8.54 13.99 2.39
N GLY A 420 8.37 14.74 3.49
CA GLY A 420 9.43 15.02 4.46
C GLY A 420 9.89 13.79 5.25
N ASP A 421 9.37 12.59 4.96
CA ASP A 421 9.71 11.34 5.62
C ASP A 421 11.21 11.10 5.76
N LEU A 422 11.68 10.79 6.98
CA LEU A 422 13.07 10.43 7.24
C LEU A 422 13.19 9.14 8.02
N LEU A 423 14.41 8.62 8.03
CA LEU A 423 14.82 7.55 8.91
C LEU A 423 14.37 7.85 10.35
N ALA A 424 13.48 7.03 10.90
CA ALA A 424 12.85 7.30 12.19
C ALA A 424 13.87 7.52 13.31
N SER A 425 15.04 6.86 13.24
CA SER A 425 16.15 7.05 14.18
C SER A 425 16.77 8.46 14.21
N ARG A 426 16.39 9.35 13.29
CA ARG A 426 16.80 10.77 13.30
C ARG A 426 15.80 11.69 14.01
N PHE A 427 14.59 11.20 14.30
CA PHE A 427 13.53 11.92 15.01
C PHE A 427 13.32 11.41 16.43
N THR A 428 14.35 10.82 17.02
CA THR A 428 14.29 10.22 18.35
C THR A 428 14.73 11.23 19.41
N GLY A 429 14.10 11.12 20.57
CA GLY A 429 14.45 11.83 21.77
C GLY A 429 13.77 13.18 21.92
N GLU A 430 13.34 13.46 23.15
CA GLU A 430 12.80 14.76 23.59
C GLU A 430 13.84 15.91 23.55
N ARG A 431 15.10 15.60 23.20
CA ARG A 431 16.23 16.54 23.10
C ARG A 431 16.86 16.63 21.71
N GLY A 432 16.40 15.84 20.75
CA GLY A 432 16.85 15.96 19.37
C GLY A 432 16.29 17.25 18.77
N GLN A 433 17.15 18.12 18.21
CA GLN A 433 16.68 19.35 17.56
C GLN A 433 16.16 19.01 16.15
N PRO A 434 14.85 19.16 15.87
CA PRO A 434 14.33 18.93 14.54
C PRO A 434 14.93 19.91 13.54
N THR A 435 15.30 19.41 12.36
CA THR A 435 15.85 20.22 11.27
C THR A 435 15.17 19.84 9.97
N GLN A 436 14.66 20.82 9.24
CA GLN A 436 14.03 20.63 7.94
C GLN A 436 15.05 20.20 6.90
N GLN A 437 14.81 19.08 6.23
CA GLN A 437 15.68 18.58 5.18
C GLN A 437 15.49 19.37 3.88
N LYS A 438 16.60 19.48 3.13
CA LYS A 438 16.60 20.06 1.78
C LYS A 438 15.89 19.16 0.76
N LEU A 439 16.05 17.85 0.89
CA LEU A 439 15.43 16.86 -0.01
C LEU A 439 14.33 16.11 0.74
N THR A 440 13.24 15.84 0.04
CA THR A 440 12.17 14.93 0.42
C THR A 440 12.53 13.49 0.10
N SER A 441 11.81 12.55 0.70
CA SER A 441 11.79 11.15 0.28
C SER A 441 10.71 10.95 -0.78
N GLY A 442 11.12 10.35 -1.89
CA GLY A 442 10.28 9.95 -3.02
C GLY A 442 9.78 8.52 -2.86
N THR A 443 8.54 8.28 -3.26
CA THR A 443 7.92 6.97 -3.35
C THR A 443 7.17 6.87 -4.65
N LYS A 444 7.34 5.77 -5.38
CA LYS A 444 6.55 5.47 -6.57
C LYS A 444 6.07 4.03 -6.50
N LEU A 445 4.78 3.83 -6.70
CA LEU A 445 4.13 2.53 -6.63
C LEU A 445 3.24 2.36 -7.86
N ASP A 446 3.52 1.34 -8.66
CA ASP A 446 2.68 0.91 -9.77
C ASP A 446 2.09 -0.47 -9.42
N SER A 447 0.77 -0.62 -9.50
CA SER A 447 0.10 -1.90 -9.29
C SER A 447 -0.91 -2.22 -10.38
N VAL A 448 -0.88 -3.44 -10.90
CA VAL A 448 -1.74 -3.96 -11.96
C VAL A 448 -2.46 -5.19 -11.46
N THR A 449 -3.77 -5.28 -11.75
CA THR A 449 -4.62 -6.43 -11.39
C THR A 449 -5.36 -6.96 -12.61
N ALA A 450 -5.47 -8.27 -12.73
CA ALA A 450 -6.38 -8.96 -13.64
C ALA A 450 -7.23 -9.95 -12.85
N ARG A 451 -8.54 -9.74 -12.86
CA ARG A 451 -9.51 -10.51 -12.07
C ARG A 451 -10.52 -11.17 -12.99
N TYR A 452 -10.84 -12.41 -12.72
CA TYR A 452 -11.85 -13.18 -13.44
C TYR A 452 -12.85 -13.77 -12.44
N ARG A 453 -14.13 -13.69 -12.80
CA ARG A 453 -15.22 -14.31 -12.06
C ARG A 453 -16.10 -15.08 -13.02
N TRP A 454 -16.54 -16.25 -12.59
CA TRP A 454 -17.57 -17.04 -13.25
C TRP A 454 -18.50 -17.64 -12.21
N ASN A 455 -19.75 -17.18 -12.21
CA ASN A 455 -20.79 -17.62 -11.27
C ASN A 455 -22.13 -17.72 -12.01
N PRO A 456 -22.35 -18.81 -12.77
CA PRO A 456 -23.59 -19.04 -13.51
C PRO A 456 -24.83 -19.04 -12.60
N VAL A 457 -25.89 -18.35 -13.02
CA VAL A 457 -27.12 -18.18 -12.21
C VAL A 457 -27.84 -19.50 -11.87
N ASP A 458 -27.71 -20.53 -12.71
CA ASP A 458 -28.43 -21.81 -12.58
C ASP A 458 -27.52 -22.99 -12.19
N ASP A 459 -26.33 -22.75 -11.65
CA ASP A 459 -25.41 -23.82 -11.25
C ASP A 459 -24.69 -23.51 -9.92
N ASP A 460 -25.10 -24.23 -8.89
CA ASP A 460 -24.58 -24.11 -7.54
C ASP A 460 -23.15 -24.69 -7.37
N LEU A 461 -22.62 -25.41 -8.36
CA LEU A 461 -21.29 -26.04 -8.27
C LEU A 461 -20.15 -25.09 -8.58
N TRP A 462 -20.41 -24.03 -9.34
CA TRP A 462 -19.37 -23.15 -9.88
C TRP A 462 -19.56 -21.71 -9.39
N ASN A 463 -18.63 -21.27 -8.55
CA ASN A 463 -18.38 -19.87 -8.25
C ASN A 463 -16.87 -19.69 -8.24
N VAL A 464 -16.33 -19.52 -9.45
CA VAL A 464 -14.89 -19.44 -9.70
C VAL A 464 -14.45 -17.99 -9.64
N THR A 465 -13.42 -17.73 -8.84
CA THR A 465 -12.72 -16.45 -8.79
C THR A 465 -11.24 -16.69 -9.05
N ALA A 466 -10.63 -15.87 -9.89
CA ALA A 466 -9.19 -15.84 -10.09
C ALA A 466 -8.70 -14.39 -10.06
N ASN A 467 -7.56 -14.16 -9.43
CA ASN A 467 -6.94 -12.86 -9.29
C ASN A 467 -5.44 -13.00 -9.57
N LEU A 468 -4.91 -12.14 -10.43
CA LEU A 468 -3.49 -12.03 -10.74
C LEU A 468 -3.08 -10.58 -10.54
N TRP A 469 -1.93 -10.35 -9.94
CA TRP A 469 -1.47 -9.00 -9.65
C TRP A 469 0.06 -8.87 -9.66
N LEU A 470 0.51 -7.65 -9.90
CA LEU A 470 1.90 -7.21 -9.87
C LEU A 470 1.94 -5.83 -9.21
N THR A 471 2.86 -5.63 -8.28
CA THR A 471 3.11 -4.38 -7.58
C THR A 471 4.62 -4.08 -7.62
N ASN A 472 4.99 -2.88 -8.07
CA ASN A 472 6.38 -2.41 -8.12
C ASN A 472 6.52 -1.13 -7.29
N LEU A 473 7.34 -1.18 -6.22
CA LEU A 473 7.62 -0.06 -5.33
C LEU A 473 9.07 0.41 -5.52
N GLU A 474 9.23 1.69 -5.82
CA GLU A 474 10.51 2.39 -5.84
C GLU A 474 10.54 3.38 -4.67
N MET A 475 11.54 3.28 -3.79
CA MET A 475 11.77 4.25 -2.71
C MET A 475 13.08 5.02 -2.95
N ARG A 476 13.03 6.36 -2.85
CA ARG A 476 14.18 7.24 -3.07
C ARG A 476 14.32 8.22 -1.92
N ASN A 477 15.25 7.96 -1.02
CA ASN A 477 15.45 8.72 0.21
C ASN A 477 16.64 9.70 0.07
N PRO A 478 16.60 10.84 0.77
CA PRO A 478 17.80 11.62 1.01
C PRO A 478 18.86 10.75 1.70
N ARG A 479 20.14 10.97 1.36
CA ARG A 479 21.24 10.21 1.96
C ARG A 479 21.21 10.28 3.49
N ARG A 480 21.25 9.11 4.11
CA ARG A 480 21.10 8.84 5.54
C ARG A 480 22.42 8.92 6.31
N GLY A 481 23.53 9.25 5.65
CA GLY A 481 24.86 9.51 6.26
C GLY A 481 25.94 8.57 5.74
N GLY A 482 27.10 8.53 6.41
CA GLY A 482 28.06 7.40 6.41
C GLY A 482 28.97 7.14 5.19
N GLY A 483 28.62 7.56 3.97
CA GLY A 483 29.49 7.38 2.79
C GLY A 483 30.61 8.42 2.70
N VAL A 484 31.87 8.00 2.49
CA VAL A 484 33.00 8.91 2.17
C VAL A 484 32.81 9.54 0.78
N ILE A 485 32.07 8.86 -0.10
CA ILE A 485 31.81 9.26 -1.49
C ILE A 485 30.51 10.08 -1.55
N THR A 486 30.58 11.25 -2.18
CA THR A 486 29.39 12.06 -2.51
C THR A 486 28.89 11.73 -3.91
N PRO A 487 27.59 11.90 -4.23
CA PRO A 487 27.06 11.75 -5.59
C PRO A 487 27.92 12.50 -6.62
N GLN A 488 28.28 13.75 -6.31
CA GLN A 488 29.11 14.58 -7.20
C GLN A 488 30.53 14.04 -7.37
N ALA A 489 31.10 13.39 -6.34
CA ALA A 489 32.42 12.78 -6.45
C ALA A 489 32.47 11.65 -7.49
N ILE A 490 31.32 11.08 -7.84
CA ILE A 490 31.18 10.07 -8.89
C ILE A 490 30.33 10.57 -10.07
N GLY A 491 30.12 11.88 -10.22
CA GLY A 491 29.45 12.45 -11.40
C GLY A 491 27.92 12.46 -11.38
N LEU A 492 27.29 12.08 -10.26
CA LEU A 492 25.84 12.16 -10.07
C LEU A 492 25.41 13.55 -9.58
N GLY A 493 24.13 13.89 -9.78
CA GLY A 493 23.53 15.13 -9.29
C GLY A 493 23.55 15.24 -7.76
N GLU A 494 23.60 16.47 -7.23
CA GLU A 494 23.54 16.71 -5.78
C GLU A 494 22.24 16.21 -5.13
N ASP A 495 21.17 16.19 -5.91
CA ASP A 495 19.82 15.75 -5.58
C ASP A 495 19.60 14.25 -5.79
N PHE A 496 20.63 13.49 -6.19
CA PHE A 496 20.54 12.03 -6.30
C PHE A 496 20.16 11.41 -4.95
N ARG A 497 19.19 10.49 -4.99
CA ARG A 497 18.61 9.81 -3.83
C ARG A 497 18.81 8.31 -3.95
N THR A 498 19.15 7.70 -2.83
CA THR A 498 19.39 6.26 -2.69
C THR A 498 18.17 5.57 -2.10
N GLY A 499 18.08 4.25 -2.21
CA GLY A 499 16.97 3.52 -1.62
C GLY A 499 16.92 2.08 -2.06
N ALA A 500 15.70 1.54 -2.11
CA ALA A 500 15.43 0.15 -2.43
C ALA A 500 14.24 0.07 -3.38
N ASP A 501 14.28 -0.96 -4.21
CA ASP A 501 13.23 -1.33 -5.15
C ASP A 501 12.69 -2.69 -4.75
N SER A 502 11.37 -2.78 -4.62
CA SER A 502 10.65 -3.99 -4.22
C SER A 502 9.60 -4.33 -5.25
N ARG A 503 9.68 -5.54 -5.79
CA ARG A 503 8.74 -6.08 -6.76
C ARG A 503 8.02 -7.28 -6.19
N MET A 504 6.69 -7.23 -6.24
CA MET A 504 5.82 -8.31 -5.79
C MET A 504 4.89 -8.73 -6.92
N TRP A 505 4.70 -10.02 -7.10
CA TRP A 505 3.66 -10.53 -7.97
C TRP A 505 3.07 -11.81 -7.39
N GLY A 506 1.83 -12.07 -7.75
CA GLY A 506 1.14 -13.23 -7.22
C GLY A 506 -0.25 -13.38 -7.78
N GLY A 507 -0.96 -14.34 -7.21
CA GLY A 507 -2.33 -14.58 -7.57
C GLY A 507 -2.97 -15.65 -6.73
N ASP A 508 -4.28 -15.72 -6.85
CA ASP A 508 -5.12 -16.66 -6.16
C ASP A 508 -6.24 -17.14 -7.09
N VAL A 509 -6.66 -18.38 -6.87
CA VAL A 509 -7.80 -18.99 -7.54
C VAL A 509 -8.61 -19.74 -6.50
N ALA A 510 -9.92 -19.61 -6.57
CA ALA A 510 -10.84 -20.37 -5.74
C ALA A 510 -12.08 -20.77 -6.53
N ASN A 511 -12.65 -21.91 -6.15
CA ASN A 511 -14.01 -22.28 -6.53
C ASN A 511 -14.82 -22.55 -5.28
N THR A 512 -16.04 -22.02 -5.25
CA THR A 512 -17.01 -22.33 -4.21
C THR A 512 -18.18 -23.10 -4.80
N SER A 513 -18.50 -24.25 -4.20
CA SER A 513 -19.61 -25.12 -4.59
C SER A 513 -20.61 -25.21 -3.44
N VAL A 514 -21.90 -25.17 -3.78
CA VAL A 514 -23.03 -25.33 -2.88
C VAL A 514 -23.74 -26.64 -3.19
N PHE A 515 -24.12 -27.40 -2.17
CA PHE A 515 -24.77 -28.70 -2.31
C PHE A 515 -25.92 -28.87 -1.31
N ALA A 516 -26.77 -29.87 -1.58
CA ALA A 516 -27.89 -30.26 -0.72
C ALA A 516 -28.78 -29.08 -0.33
N ASP A 517 -29.31 -28.38 -1.33
CA ASP A 517 -30.23 -27.24 -1.18
C ASP A 517 -29.67 -26.12 -0.28
N GLY A 518 -28.37 -25.84 -0.36
CA GLY A 518 -27.71 -24.77 0.41
C GLY A 518 -27.10 -25.22 1.74
N GLN A 519 -27.31 -26.47 2.17
CA GLN A 519 -26.80 -26.94 3.46
C GLN A 519 -25.28 -27.04 3.50
N TRP A 520 -24.61 -27.30 2.38
CA TRP A 520 -23.16 -27.41 2.32
C TRP A 520 -22.58 -26.37 1.37
N LYS A 521 -21.58 -25.63 1.82
CA LYS A 521 -20.75 -24.74 0.99
C LYS A 521 -19.29 -25.18 1.14
N LEU A 522 -18.66 -25.58 0.04
CA LEU A 522 -17.26 -26.02 -0.03
C LEU A 522 -16.47 -25.02 -0.88
N THR A 523 -15.39 -24.48 -0.35
CA THR A 523 -14.41 -23.71 -1.14
C THR A 523 -13.11 -24.46 -1.22
N LEU A 524 -12.57 -24.57 -2.43
CA LEU A 524 -11.21 -25.02 -2.71
C LEU A 524 -10.44 -23.86 -3.32
N GLY A 525 -9.24 -23.57 -2.82
CA GLY A 525 -8.43 -22.49 -3.35
C GLY A 525 -6.94 -22.73 -3.27
N ALA A 526 -6.20 -21.95 -4.06
CA ALA A 526 -4.75 -21.92 -4.10
C ALA A 526 -4.26 -20.47 -4.25
N SER A 527 -3.09 -20.18 -3.69
CA SER A 527 -2.46 -18.85 -3.77
C SER A 527 -0.95 -18.96 -3.92
N TYR A 528 -0.36 -18.02 -4.65
CA TYR A 528 1.09 -17.87 -4.80
C TYR A 528 1.50 -16.40 -4.71
N ILE A 529 2.65 -16.13 -4.10
CA ILE A 529 3.28 -14.81 -4.08
C ILE A 529 4.81 -14.95 -4.20
N SER A 530 5.41 -14.01 -4.91
CA SER A 530 6.85 -13.77 -4.96
C SER A 530 7.12 -12.31 -4.62
N GLU A 531 8.10 -12.08 -3.75
CA GLU A 531 8.60 -10.76 -3.32
C GLU A 531 10.11 -10.74 -3.58
N ASP A 532 10.58 -9.75 -4.33
CA ASP A 532 12.00 -9.52 -4.64
C ASP A 532 12.35 -8.09 -4.25
N THR A 533 13.34 -7.90 -3.37
CA THR A 533 13.81 -6.57 -2.93
C THR A 533 15.29 -6.41 -3.18
N ARG A 534 15.69 -5.26 -3.74
CA ARG A 534 17.08 -4.93 -4.07
C ARG A 534 17.42 -3.49 -3.71
N PRO A 535 18.69 -3.15 -3.45
CA PRO A 535 19.13 -1.75 -3.40
C PRO A 535 18.93 -1.11 -4.77
N SER A 536 18.47 0.15 -4.81
CA SER A 536 18.44 0.91 -6.07
C SER A 536 19.86 1.28 -6.51
N ASP A 537 20.03 1.67 -7.77
CA ASP A 537 21.35 1.98 -8.34
C ASP A 537 22.20 2.89 -7.46
N TYR A 538 23.49 2.57 -7.39
CA TYR A 538 24.50 3.30 -6.61
C TYR A 538 24.25 3.41 -5.11
N SER A 539 23.16 2.83 -4.59
CA SER A 539 22.83 2.93 -3.17
C SER A 539 23.86 2.20 -2.33
N ASP A 540 24.39 1.07 -2.79
CA ASP A 540 25.48 0.36 -2.12
C ASP A 540 26.82 1.09 -2.16
N ILE A 541 27.01 2.02 -3.09
CA ILE A 541 28.21 2.84 -3.17
C ILE A 541 28.08 4.06 -2.24
N LEU A 542 26.96 4.76 -2.36
CA LEU A 542 26.70 6.02 -1.65
C LEU A 542 26.29 5.79 -0.19
N GLU A 543 25.69 4.64 0.09
CA GLU A 543 25.24 4.19 1.40
C GLU A 543 25.73 2.77 1.74
N GLY A 544 26.90 2.36 1.24
CA GLY A 544 27.42 0.99 1.49
C GLY A 544 27.56 0.59 2.96
N TRP A 545 27.69 1.57 3.86
CA TRP A 545 27.64 1.32 5.30
C TRP A 545 26.26 0.81 5.78
N LEU A 546 25.16 1.12 5.07
CA LEU A 546 23.80 0.65 5.34
C LEU A 546 23.52 -0.75 4.81
N ASN A 547 24.43 -1.38 4.05
CA ASN A 547 24.28 -2.77 3.56
C ASN A 547 22.81 -3.13 3.27
N LEU A 548 22.21 -2.44 2.29
CA LEU A 548 20.79 -2.54 1.97
C LEU A 548 20.41 -3.97 1.56
N ARG A 549 19.18 -4.38 1.89
CA ARG A 549 18.69 -5.74 1.63
C ARG A 549 18.68 -6.06 0.15
N ASP A 550 19.16 -7.25 -0.18
CA ASP A 550 19.10 -7.85 -1.51
C ASP A 550 18.67 -9.32 -1.37
N ALA A 551 17.38 -9.59 -1.54
CA ALA A 551 16.80 -10.89 -1.24
C ALA A 551 15.48 -11.17 -1.98
N GLN A 552 15.10 -12.44 -2.06
CA GLN A 552 13.83 -12.90 -2.61
C GLN A 552 13.11 -13.83 -1.63
N ARG A 553 11.78 -13.75 -1.59
CA ARG A 553 10.89 -14.65 -0.87
C ARG A 553 9.76 -15.12 -1.77
N GLN A 554 9.36 -16.38 -1.63
CA GLN A 554 8.21 -16.96 -2.32
C GLN A 554 7.34 -17.72 -1.30
N GLU A 555 6.03 -17.75 -1.52
CA GLU A 555 5.08 -18.54 -0.73
C GLU A 555 4.00 -19.12 -1.64
N ALA A 556 3.77 -20.43 -1.51
CA ALA A 556 2.69 -21.15 -2.19
C ALA A 556 1.79 -21.80 -1.14
N ALA A 557 0.46 -21.77 -1.37
CA ALA A 557 -0.49 -22.39 -0.46
C ALA A 557 -1.72 -22.93 -1.17
N THR A 558 -2.34 -23.93 -0.55
CA THR A 558 -3.67 -24.43 -0.90
C THR A 558 -4.54 -24.44 0.33
N TYR A 559 -5.84 -24.26 0.16
CA TYR A 559 -6.79 -24.26 1.26
C TYR A 559 -8.15 -24.83 0.88
N THR A 560 -8.83 -25.35 1.88
CA THR A 560 -10.19 -25.87 1.81
C THR A 560 -11.01 -25.25 2.93
N LYS A 561 -12.23 -24.81 2.63
CA LYS A 561 -13.22 -24.33 3.61
C LYS A 561 -14.53 -25.08 3.42
N VAL A 562 -15.18 -25.41 4.53
CA VAL A 562 -16.48 -26.07 4.54
C VAL A 562 -17.39 -25.32 5.51
N ALA A 563 -18.55 -24.90 5.05
CA ALA A 563 -19.65 -24.46 5.88
C ALA A 563 -20.81 -25.47 5.74
N TYR A 564 -21.34 -25.91 6.87
CA TYR A 564 -22.46 -26.84 6.97
C TYR A 564 -23.56 -26.22 7.81
N GLN A 565 -24.74 -26.03 7.22
CA GLN A 565 -25.92 -25.48 7.85
C GLN A 565 -26.98 -26.59 8.03
N PRO A 566 -26.88 -27.42 9.09
CA PRO A 566 -27.87 -28.48 9.36
C PRO A 566 -29.25 -27.94 9.70
N PHE A 567 -29.32 -26.73 10.24
CA PHE A 567 -30.55 -26.03 10.61
C PHE A 567 -30.41 -24.55 10.26
N ASP A 568 -31.52 -23.86 10.00
CA ASP A 568 -31.50 -22.43 9.64
C ASP A 568 -30.81 -21.56 10.71
N TRP A 569 -30.90 -21.96 11.98
CA TRP A 569 -30.29 -21.27 13.11
C TRP A 569 -28.85 -21.72 13.45
N LEU A 570 -28.29 -22.74 12.80
CA LEU A 570 -26.98 -23.30 13.15
C LEU A 570 -26.08 -23.47 11.91
N THR A 571 -24.91 -22.84 11.93
CA THR A 571 -23.85 -23.04 10.93
C THR A 571 -22.57 -23.53 11.58
N LEU A 572 -22.03 -24.64 11.07
CA LEU A 572 -20.74 -25.22 11.45
C LEU A 572 -19.72 -24.95 10.35
N ASN A 573 -18.55 -24.47 10.71
CA ASN A 573 -17.51 -24.10 9.75
C ASN A 573 -16.21 -24.81 10.10
N ALA A 574 -15.49 -25.25 9.06
CA ALA A 574 -14.17 -25.81 9.18
C ALA A 574 -13.29 -25.32 8.02
N GLY A 575 -12.00 -25.19 8.26
CA GLY A 575 -11.04 -24.82 7.24
C GLY A 575 -9.66 -25.43 7.48
N LEU A 576 -8.94 -25.69 6.40
CA LEU A 576 -7.56 -26.17 6.44
C LEU A 576 -6.75 -25.50 5.33
N ARG A 577 -5.60 -24.92 5.67
CA ARG A 577 -4.59 -24.41 4.73
C ARG A 577 -3.29 -25.19 4.90
N TYR A 578 -2.61 -25.49 3.80
CA TYR A 578 -1.19 -25.84 3.79
C TYR A 578 -0.44 -24.74 3.04
N ALA A 579 0.63 -24.23 3.65
CA ALA A 579 1.48 -23.21 3.03
C ALA A 579 2.96 -23.60 3.12
N HIS A 580 3.73 -23.17 2.14
CA HIS A 580 5.16 -23.43 2.02
C HIS A 580 5.88 -22.18 1.52
N SER A 581 7.00 -21.82 2.12
CA SER A 581 7.76 -20.60 1.80
C SER A 581 9.24 -20.89 1.59
N TRP A 582 9.82 -20.18 0.63
CA TRP A 582 11.23 -20.20 0.28
C TRP A 582 11.79 -18.78 0.39
N THR A 583 12.96 -18.62 1.00
CA THR A 583 13.66 -17.33 1.11
C THR A 583 15.11 -17.50 0.68
N GLU A 584 15.59 -16.58 -0.14
CA GLU A 584 16.96 -16.52 -0.65
C GLU A 584 17.57 -15.13 -0.36
N ASP A 585 18.75 -15.10 0.25
CA ASP A 585 19.53 -13.88 0.49
C ASP A 585 20.73 -13.83 -0.46
N ARG A 586 20.80 -12.79 -1.30
CA ARG A 586 21.82 -12.66 -2.35
C ARG A 586 23.10 -11.97 -1.87
N ARG A 587 23.12 -11.38 -0.67
CA ARG A 587 24.31 -10.67 -0.12
C ARG A 587 25.43 -11.60 0.34
N THR A 588 25.11 -12.85 0.65
CA THR A 588 26.00 -13.82 1.31
C THR A 588 27.25 -14.23 0.53
N SER A 589 27.48 -13.65 -0.65
CA SER A 589 28.67 -13.91 -1.47
C SER A 589 29.65 -12.75 -1.59
N ALA A 590 29.37 -11.55 -1.05
CA ALA A 590 30.15 -10.36 -1.39
C ALA A 590 30.66 -9.45 -0.26
N ASN A 591 30.23 -9.60 1.00
CA ASN A 591 30.70 -8.66 2.05
C ASN A 591 30.64 -9.16 3.51
N THR A 592 30.86 -10.45 3.72
CA THR A 592 31.26 -10.95 5.04
C THR A 592 32.57 -11.68 4.87
N ASP A 593 33.68 -10.95 5.02
CA ASP A 593 34.88 -11.57 5.54
C ASP A 593 34.46 -12.27 6.86
N ASP A 594 34.39 -13.61 6.84
CA ASP A 594 34.67 -14.55 7.93
C ASP A 594 33.88 -14.63 9.26
N TYR A 595 32.76 -13.92 9.52
CA TYR A 595 32.27 -13.87 10.93
C TYR A 595 31.06 -14.74 11.37
N LEU A 596 30.22 -15.29 10.49
CA LEU A 596 29.15 -16.25 10.87
C LEU A 596 28.92 -17.24 9.71
N SER A 597 28.98 -18.55 9.97
CA SER A 597 28.88 -19.62 8.97
C SER A 597 27.44 -20.02 8.62
N ASP A 598 26.49 -19.09 8.69
CA ASP A 598 25.06 -19.41 8.65
C ASP A 598 24.51 -19.18 7.24
N ASP A 599 23.76 -20.15 6.71
CA ASP A 599 23.02 -20.01 5.45
C ASP A 599 21.66 -19.37 5.78
N PRO A 600 21.44 -18.08 5.45
CA PRO A 600 20.17 -17.40 5.77
C PRO A 600 19.02 -17.88 4.87
N ASN A 601 19.28 -18.72 3.86
CA ASN A 601 18.24 -19.27 3.00
C ASN A 601 17.34 -20.22 3.79
N LYS A 602 16.03 -20.11 3.59
CA LYS A 602 15.03 -20.89 4.35
C LYS A 602 14.03 -21.58 3.45
N ASP A 603 13.66 -22.79 3.86
CA ASP A 603 12.59 -23.60 3.29
C ASP A 603 11.73 -24.11 4.46
N GLN A 604 10.48 -23.63 4.54
CA GLN A 604 9.59 -23.89 5.68
C GLN A 604 8.15 -24.11 5.19
N GLY A 605 7.41 -25.00 5.85
CA GLY A 605 6.01 -25.26 5.51
C GLY A 605 5.17 -25.79 6.68
N GLY A 606 3.85 -25.73 6.56
CA GLY A 606 2.98 -26.32 7.56
C GLY A 606 1.48 -26.10 7.36
N PHE A 607 0.70 -26.76 8.23
CA PHE A 607 -0.76 -26.70 8.23
C PHE A 607 -1.32 -25.63 9.17
N SER A 608 -2.46 -25.06 8.74
CA SER A 608 -3.22 -24.05 9.46
C SER A 608 -4.72 -24.41 9.49
N PRO A 609 -5.21 -25.07 10.55
CA PRO A 609 -6.63 -25.41 10.71
C PRO A 609 -7.48 -24.28 11.30
N SER A 610 -8.79 -24.31 11.04
CA SER A 610 -9.79 -23.45 11.69
C SER A 610 -11.12 -24.17 11.86
N VAL A 611 -11.88 -23.80 12.90
CA VAL A 611 -13.23 -24.30 13.18
C VAL A 611 -14.07 -23.20 13.81
N GLY A 612 -15.34 -23.12 13.46
CA GLY A 612 -16.22 -22.08 13.97
C GLY A 612 -17.68 -22.50 13.99
N VAL A 613 -18.45 -21.90 14.88
CA VAL A 613 -19.87 -22.17 15.06
C VAL A 613 -20.61 -20.84 15.08
N VAL A 614 -21.71 -20.76 14.35
CA VAL A 614 -22.65 -19.63 14.35
C VAL A 614 -24.01 -20.15 14.79
N VAL A 615 -24.66 -19.42 15.70
CA VAL A 615 -25.98 -19.72 16.23
C VAL A 615 -26.86 -18.48 16.12
N GLU A 616 -27.97 -18.57 15.41
CA GLU A 616 -28.99 -17.52 15.26
C GLU A 616 -30.33 -17.99 15.86
N PRO A 617 -30.50 -17.94 17.20
CA PRO A 617 -31.68 -18.51 17.86
C PRO A 617 -32.98 -17.77 17.54
N ILE A 618 -32.90 -16.49 17.22
CA ILE A 618 -34.01 -15.63 16.76
C ILE A 618 -33.47 -14.67 15.71
N ASP A 619 -34.34 -14.23 14.81
CA ASP A 619 -33.99 -13.30 13.74
C ASP A 619 -33.23 -12.08 14.26
N GLY A 620 -32.06 -11.83 13.68
CA GLY A 620 -31.24 -10.66 13.97
C GLY A 620 -30.37 -10.76 15.22
N LEU A 621 -30.49 -11.81 16.04
CA LEU A 621 -29.58 -12.10 17.16
C LEU A 621 -28.66 -13.26 16.79
N GLN A 622 -27.38 -12.98 16.58
CA GLN A 622 -26.39 -13.99 16.16
C GLN A 622 -25.30 -14.11 17.21
N PHE A 623 -24.94 -15.34 17.55
CA PHE A 623 -23.75 -15.68 18.32
C PHE A 623 -22.75 -16.37 17.42
N TYR A 624 -21.48 -16.06 17.57
CA TYR A 624 -20.42 -16.76 16.85
C TYR A 624 -19.25 -17.07 17.77
N THR A 625 -18.61 -18.19 17.51
CA THR A 625 -17.33 -18.57 18.11
C THR A 625 -16.44 -19.14 17.02
N ASN A 626 -15.18 -18.74 17.02
CA ASN A 626 -14.17 -19.18 16.06
C ASN A 626 -12.87 -19.56 16.78
N TYR A 627 -12.24 -20.62 16.30
CA TYR A 627 -10.88 -21.00 16.64
C TYR A 627 -10.05 -21.18 15.36
N SER A 628 -8.86 -20.61 15.33
CA SER A 628 -7.91 -20.81 14.24
C SER A 628 -6.49 -20.97 14.77
N SER A 629 -5.69 -21.81 14.10
CA SER A 629 -4.25 -21.94 14.31
C SER A 629 -3.57 -21.67 12.98
N THR A 630 -2.87 -20.54 12.84
CA THR A 630 -2.34 -20.09 11.54
C THR A 630 -0.86 -19.75 11.60
N LEU A 631 -0.14 -20.08 10.52
CA LEU A 631 1.29 -19.85 10.39
C LEU A 631 1.60 -18.51 9.70
N ARG A 632 2.65 -17.84 10.17
CA ARG A 632 3.34 -16.74 9.45
C ARG A 632 4.81 -17.07 9.31
N PHE A 633 5.30 -17.10 8.07
CA PHE A 633 6.73 -17.24 7.80
C PHE A 633 7.45 -15.89 8.02
N PRO A 634 8.75 -15.90 8.38
CA PRO A 634 9.54 -14.68 8.48
C PRO A 634 9.46 -13.85 7.19
N SER A 635 9.33 -12.52 7.34
CA SER A 635 9.44 -11.57 6.23
C SER A 635 10.89 -11.45 5.76
N LEU A 636 11.13 -10.84 4.59
CA LEU A 636 12.49 -10.50 4.15
C LEU A 636 13.24 -9.66 5.20
N VAL A 637 12.54 -8.78 5.91
CA VAL A 637 13.15 -7.94 6.95
C VAL A 637 13.65 -8.75 8.16
N GLU A 638 13.01 -9.89 8.44
CA GLU A 638 13.30 -10.75 9.59
C GLU A 638 14.21 -11.95 9.23
N GLY A 639 14.22 -12.37 7.96
CA GLY A 639 14.87 -13.61 7.52
C GLY A 639 16.22 -13.43 6.83
N VAL A 640 16.57 -12.23 6.36
CA VAL A 640 17.76 -12.01 5.51
C VAL A 640 18.70 -10.93 6.04
N SER A 641 19.94 -10.93 5.55
CA SER A 641 21.03 -10.07 5.99
C SER A 641 20.80 -8.61 5.61
N ALA A 642 21.06 -7.71 6.56
CA ALA A 642 21.03 -6.27 6.35
C ALA A 642 21.84 -5.55 7.43
N PHE A 643 22.10 -4.25 7.24
CA PHE A 643 22.74 -3.44 8.27
C PHE A 643 22.01 -3.51 9.62
N THR A 644 22.83 -3.64 10.68
CA THR A 644 22.47 -3.73 12.11
C THR A 644 21.75 -4.98 12.58
N LEU A 645 21.29 -5.84 11.68
CA LEU A 645 20.58 -7.08 12.02
C LEU A 645 21.43 -8.29 11.66
N ILE A 646 21.86 -9.01 12.68
CA ILE A 646 22.51 -10.30 12.54
C ILE A 646 21.42 -11.33 12.26
N VAL A 647 21.62 -12.13 11.21
CA VAL A 647 20.67 -13.16 10.83
C VAL A 647 20.72 -14.32 11.82
N ASN A 648 19.60 -15.00 11.96
CA ASN A 648 19.48 -16.23 12.72
C ASN A 648 18.81 -17.28 11.83
N GLU A 649 19.58 -18.29 11.40
CA GLU A 649 19.10 -19.39 10.57
C GLU A 649 17.96 -20.18 11.26
N ASN A 650 17.95 -20.21 12.59
CA ASN A 650 17.01 -20.99 13.40
C ASN A 650 15.66 -20.31 13.66
N VAL A 651 15.39 -19.14 13.07
CA VAL A 651 14.07 -18.49 13.24
C VAL A 651 12.97 -19.36 12.61
N GLU A 652 12.03 -19.80 13.45
CA GLU A 652 10.86 -20.59 13.09
C GLU A 652 9.65 -19.70 12.71
N PRO A 653 8.68 -20.20 11.92
CA PRO A 653 7.43 -19.50 11.66
C PRO A 653 6.63 -19.24 12.96
N GLU A 654 5.97 -18.07 13.04
CA GLU A 654 5.03 -17.78 14.13
C GLU A 654 3.76 -18.62 13.98
N ARG A 655 3.21 -19.12 15.09
CA ARG A 655 1.92 -19.82 15.12
C ARG A 655 0.93 -19.06 15.98
N ALA A 656 -0.08 -18.46 15.35
CA ALA A 656 -1.15 -17.74 16.04
C ALA A 656 -2.34 -18.67 16.31
N ASN A 657 -2.57 -19.00 17.58
CA ASN A 657 -3.71 -19.75 18.09
C ASN A 657 -4.75 -18.77 18.64
N ASN A 658 -5.82 -18.56 17.88
CA ASN A 658 -6.77 -17.47 18.10
C ASN A 658 -8.15 -18.02 18.49
N TRP A 659 -8.67 -17.55 19.62
CA TRP A 659 -10.07 -17.73 20.01
C TRP A 659 -10.82 -16.42 19.88
N GLU A 660 -12.00 -16.47 19.27
CA GLU A 660 -12.88 -15.33 19.12
C GLU A 660 -14.32 -15.74 19.43
N ALA A 661 -15.05 -14.91 20.16
CA ALA A 661 -16.46 -15.09 20.41
C ALA A 661 -17.17 -13.75 20.33
N GLY A 662 -18.39 -13.71 19.81
CA GLY A 662 -19.13 -12.47 19.73
C GLY A 662 -20.63 -12.65 19.56
N VAL A 663 -21.32 -11.52 19.70
CA VAL A 663 -22.76 -11.40 19.51
C VAL A 663 -23.04 -10.20 18.63
N ASN A 664 -23.89 -10.39 17.65
CA ASN A 664 -24.51 -9.35 16.86
C ASN A 664 -25.99 -9.27 17.21
N TYR A 665 -26.54 -8.06 17.32
CA TYR A 665 -27.97 -7.90 17.47
C TYR A 665 -28.49 -6.72 16.66
N LYS A 666 -29.44 -7.00 15.77
CA LYS A 666 -30.18 -6.01 14.98
C LYS A 666 -31.63 -5.96 15.43
N ILE A 667 -32.10 -4.76 15.72
CA ILE A 667 -33.46 -4.50 16.22
C ILE A 667 -34.04 -3.34 15.41
N ASP A 668 -35.22 -3.56 14.84
CA ASP A 668 -36.01 -2.51 14.21
C ASP A 668 -37.10 -2.00 15.16
N ASN A 669 -37.47 -0.73 15.10
CA ASN A 669 -38.54 -0.09 15.89
C ASN A 669 -38.33 -0.14 17.42
N VAL A 670 -37.14 0.25 17.88
CA VAL A 670 -36.71 0.26 19.29
C VAL A 670 -37.34 1.41 20.09
N LEU A 671 -37.13 2.66 19.67
CA LEU A 671 -37.62 3.85 20.36
C LEU A 671 -38.75 4.55 19.59
N ALA A 672 -38.73 4.45 18.25
CA ALA A 672 -39.71 5.04 17.36
C ALA A 672 -39.96 4.16 16.13
N ALA A 673 -41.06 4.41 15.41
CA ALA A 673 -41.32 3.70 14.16
C ALA A 673 -40.23 3.99 13.11
N ASN A 674 -39.76 2.94 12.43
CA ASN A 674 -38.71 2.93 11.40
C ASN A 674 -37.30 3.31 11.90
N ASP A 675 -37.04 3.30 13.20
CA ASP A 675 -35.66 3.35 13.69
C ASP A 675 -35.00 1.97 13.64
N LYS A 676 -33.66 1.95 13.62
CA LYS A 676 -32.85 0.73 13.61
C LYS A 676 -31.74 0.86 14.63
N ALA A 677 -31.58 -0.14 15.50
CA ALA A 677 -30.45 -0.26 16.39
C ALA A 677 -29.67 -1.54 16.06
N MET A 678 -28.36 -1.42 15.92
CA MET A 678 -27.46 -2.51 15.60
C MET A 678 -26.32 -2.50 16.60
N PHE A 679 -26.03 -3.66 17.18
CA PHE A 679 -24.98 -3.83 18.18
C PHE A 679 -24.10 -5.00 17.80
N LYS A 680 -22.82 -4.86 18.11
CA LYS A 680 -21.83 -5.92 17.99
C LYS A 680 -20.91 -5.87 19.20
N PHE A 681 -20.76 -7.00 19.84
CA PHE A 681 -19.83 -7.18 20.94
C PHE A 681 -18.96 -8.40 20.66
N GLY A 682 -17.65 -8.26 20.84
CA GLY A 682 -16.69 -9.32 20.58
C GLY A 682 -15.69 -9.44 21.72
N TYR A 683 -15.25 -10.66 21.98
CA TYR A 683 -14.11 -11.03 22.79
C TYR A 683 -13.08 -11.74 21.91
N PHE A 684 -11.81 -11.45 22.12
CA PHE A 684 -10.71 -12.16 21.48
C PHE A 684 -9.64 -12.56 22.50
N ASN A 685 -8.98 -13.68 22.23
CA ASN A 685 -7.80 -14.14 22.94
C ASN A 685 -6.86 -14.81 21.93
N TRP A 686 -5.75 -14.15 21.65
CA TRP A 686 -4.73 -14.60 20.70
C TRP A 686 -3.48 -14.98 21.46
N ASP A 687 -2.99 -16.20 21.20
CA ASP A 687 -1.74 -16.72 21.75
C ASP A 687 -0.83 -17.06 20.55
N ILE A 688 0.25 -16.30 20.39
CA ILE A 688 1.19 -16.42 19.27
C ILE A 688 2.45 -17.10 19.77
N GLU A 689 2.59 -18.38 19.47
CA GLU A 689 3.79 -19.18 19.73
C GLU A 689 4.90 -18.80 18.76
N ASN A 690 6.15 -18.97 19.20
CA ASN A 690 7.35 -18.65 18.42
C ASN A 690 7.33 -17.20 17.90
N TYR A 691 6.85 -16.24 18.70
CA TYR A 691 6.73 -14.86 18.26
C TYR A 691 8.11 -14.30 17.84
N ILE A 692 8.20 -13.79 16.61
CA ILE A 692 9.46 -13.28 16.06
C ILE A 692 9.69 -11.87 16.60
N ALA A 693 10.75 -11.73 17.37
CA ALA A 693 11.17 -10.50 18.04
C ALA A 693 12.65 -10.20 17.75
N ARG A 694 13.13 -9.12 18.36
CA ARG A 694 14.53 -8.70 18.32
C ARG A 694 15.13 -8.58 19.70
N HIS A 695 16.39 -8.99 19.82
CA HIS A 695 17.15 -8.80 21.05
C HIS A 695 18.59 -8.35 20.77
N TYR A 696 19.20 -7.80 21.81
CA TYR A 696 20.64 -7.60 21.88
C TYR A 696 21.31 -8.87 22.35
N THR A 697 22.28 -9.35 21.58
CA THR A 697 23.11 -10.48 22.00
C THR A 697 24.58 -10.22 21.68
N SER A 698 25.46 -10.81 22.49
CA SER A 698 26.91 -10.70 22.36
C SER A 698 27.45 -11.94 21.68
N PHE A 699 28.25 -11.74 20.64
CA PHE A 699 28.89 -12.76 19.83
C PHE A 699 30.39 -12.73 20.09
N TYR A 700 31.00 -13.92 20.19
CA TYR A 700 32.45 -14.04 20.33
C TYR A 700 33.07 -14.37 18.97
N ASP A 701 33.89 -13.47 18.46
CA ASP A 701 34.68 -13.70 17.26
C ASP A 701 35.88 -14.60 17.60
N VAL A 702 35.84 -15.83 17.08
CA VAL A 702 36.90 -16.83 17.28
C VAL A 702 38.16 -16.49 16.46
N ALA A 703 38.00 -15.88 15.28
CA ALA A 703 39.11 -15.52 14.40
C ALA A 703 39.82 -14.25 14.86
N GLY A 704 39.07 -13.24 15.33
CA GLY A 704 39.58 -11.98 15.86
C GLY A 704 39.85 -11.95 17.36
N GLY A 705 39.32 -12.89 18.14
CA GLY A 705 39.55 -13.00 19.58
C GLY A 705 38.89 -11.90 20.43
N TYR A 706 37.81 -11.27 19.93
CA TYR A 706 37.07 -10.23 20.64
C TYR A 706 35.56 -10.53 20.67
N THR A 707 34.86 -9.94 21.64
CA THR A 707 33.38 -10.02 21.71
C THR A 707 32.79 -8.75 21.11
N TYR A 708 31.81 -8.91 20.22
CA TYR A 708 30.99 -7.81 19.72
C TYR A 708 29.53 -8.03 20.11
N THR A 709 28.72 -6.98 20.06
CA THR A 709 27.29 -7.06 20.41
C THR A 709 26.49 -6.50 19.24
N GLY A 710 25.44 -7.22 18.84
CA GLY A 710 24.56 -6.81 17.74
C GLY A 710 23.10 -7.14 18.02
N MET A 711 22.22 -6.55 17.22
CA MET A 711 20.81 -6.92 17.22
C MET A 711 20.63 -8.17 16.38
N GLN A 712 19.86 -9.13 16.88
CA GLN A 712 19.53 -10.36 16.17
C GLN A 712 18.02 -10.59 16.19
N ILE A 713 17.49 -11.14 15.09
CA ILE A 713 16.12 -11.65 15.04
C ILE A 713 16.07 -13.02 15.72
N PHE A 714 15.03 -13.28 16.53
CA PHE A 714 14.86 -14.56 17.23
C PHE A 714 13.39 -14.81 17.55
N ASN A 715 13.04 -16.06 17.90
CA ASN A 715 11.72 -16.38 18.45
C ASN A 715 11.75 -16.26 19.97
N ILE A 716 10.78 -15.57 20.55
CA ILE A 716 10.40 -15.76 21.95
C ILE A 716 9.35 -16.87 22.06
N ASP A 717 9.16 -17.42 23.27
CA ASP A 717 8.20 -18.50 23.53
C ASP A 717 6.80 -18.16 23.01
N ARG A 718 6.23 -17.03 23.45
CA ARG A 718 4.95 -16.54 22.93
C ARG A 718 4.66 -15.07 23.23
N ALA A 719 3.70 -14.51 22.51
CA ALA A 719 3.04 -13.24 22.83
C ALA A 719 1.51 -13.44 22.90
N ARG A 720 0.85 -12.85 23.89
CA ARG A 720 -0.58 -12.99 24.12
C ARG A 720 -1.30 -11.65 24.09
N PHE A 721 -2.46 -11.61 23.46
CA PHE A 721 -3.33 -10.43 23.36
C PHE A 721 -4.78 -10.84 23.60
N SER A 722 -5.46 -10.24 24.57
CA SER A 722 -6.88 -10.46 24.79
C SER A 722 -7.63 -9.16 25.08
N GLY A 723 -8.90 -9.11 24.70
CA GLY A 723 -9.68 -7.89 24.83
C GLY A 723 -11.13 -8.00 24.39
N LEU A 724 -11.83 -6.88 24.57
CA LEU A 724 -13.23 -6.68 24.24
C LEU A 724 -13.34 -5.59 23.16
N GLU A 725 -14.27 -5.78 22.23
CA GLU A 725 -14.61 -4.82 21.19
C GLU A 725 -16.12 -4.60 21.18
N PHE A 726 -16.53 -3.35 21.03
CA PHE A 726 -17.92 -2.96 20.88
C PHE A 726 -18.10 -2.04 19.67
N SER A 727 -19.14 -2.31 18.89
CA SER A 727 -19.67 -1.38 17.88
C SER A 727 -21.17 -1.26 18.08
N GLY A 728 -21.70 -0.04 18.02
CA GLY A 728 -23.13 0.24 18.05
C GLY A 728 -23.48 1.26 16.97
N ARG A 729 -24.58 1.05 16.27
CA ARG A 729 -25.13 1.97 15.27
C ARG A 729 -26.62 2.14 15.50
N TYR A 730 -27.07 3.39 15.58
CA TYR A 730 -28.48 3.75 15.67
C TYR A 730 -28.85 4.70 14.53
N GLU A 731 -29.96 4.41 13.86
CA GLU A 731 -30.47 5.20 12.74
C GLU A 731 -31.93 5.59 12.97
N TRP A 732 -32.26 6.87 12.82
CA TRP A 732 -33.63 7.37 12.96
C TRP A 732 -33.85 8.68 12.21
N GLY A 733 -34.70 8.69 11.17
CA GLY A 733 -35.13 9.92 10.51
C GLY A 733 -33.99 10.82 10.00
N GLY A 734 -32.91 10.23 9.48
CA GLY A 734 -31.72 10.96 9.02
C GLY A 734 -30.66 11.21 10.11
N LEU A 735 -30.95 10.89 11.37
CA LEU A 735 -29.95 10.78 12.45
C LEU A 735 -29.17 9.48 12.28
N THR A 736 -27.85 9.55 12.43
CA THR A 736 -26.97 8.39 12.63
C THR A 736 -26.12 8.63 13.85
N ALA A 737 -26.10 7.66 14.76
CA ALA A 737 -25.19 7.63 15.90
C ALA A 737 -24.37 6.33 15.87
N GLU A 738 -23.05 6.44 15.82
CA GLU A 738 -22.11 5.33 15.79
C GLU A 738 -21.19 5.41 17.00
N LEU A 739 -21.15 4.35 17.81
CA LEU A 739 -20.24 4.20 18.93
C LEU A 739 -19.31 3.01 18.66
N ALA A 740 -18.01 3.24 18.69
CA ALA A 740 -17.00 2.20 18.63
C ALA A 740 -16.13 2.27 19.89
N ALA A 741 -15.80 1.13 20.48
CA ALA A 741 -14.90 1.05 21.62
C ALA A 741 -14.10 -0.26 21.61
N ASN A 742 -12.90 -0.22 22.18
CA ASN A 742 -12.10 -1.40 22.48
C ASN A 742 -11.46 -1.27 23.86
N TYR A 743 -11.22 -2.41 24.50
CA TYR A 743 -10.59 -2.53 25.81
C TYR A 743 -9.71 -3.78 25.84
N TYR A 744 -8.41 -3.65 26.08
CA TYR A 744 -7.50 -4.78 26.25
C TYR A 744 -7.57 -5.29 27.69
N LEU A 745 -7.77 -6.59 27.84
CA LEU A 745 -7.82 -7.26 29.13
C LEU A 745 -6.43 -7.69 29.60
N ASP A 746 -5.61 -8.15 28.65
CA ASP A 746 -4.27 -8.67 28.93
C ASP A 746 -3.42 -8.58 27.66
N ILE A 747 -2.19 -8.08 27.82
CA ILE A 747 -1.13 -8.17 26.81
C ILE A 747 0.13 -8.64 27.55
N GLU A 748 0.71 -9.73 27.08
CA GLU A 748 1.85 -10.37 27.73
C GLU A 748 2.86 -10.81 26.68
N TYR A 749 4.15 -10.66 26.99
CA TYR A 749 5.24 -11.22 26.19
C TYR A 749 6.05 -12.19 27.05
N CYS A 750 6.16 -13.43 26.59
CA CYS A 750 6.91 -14.50 27.24
C CYS A 750 8.22 -14.74 26.49
N ARG A 751 9.34 -14.30 27.05
CA ARG A 751 10.67 -14.53 26.46
C ARG A 751 11.04 -16.02 26.47
N THR A 752 10.69 -16.69 27.56
CA THR A 752 10.76 -18.14 27.74
C THR A 752 9.45 -18.61 28.35
N ALA A 753 9.17 -19.92 28.32
CA ALA A 753 7.97 -20.49 28.93
C ALA A 753 7.78 -20.13 30.42
N ASP A 754 8.87 -19.87 31.15
CA ASP A 754 8.85 -19.51 32.57
C ASP A 754 8.99 -17.99 32.84
N THR A 755 9.26 -17.18 31.80
CA THR A 755 9.54 -15.73 31.93
C THR A 755 8.57 -14.92 31.08
N CYS A 756 7.42 -14.62 31.66
CA CYS A 756 6.38 -13.79 31.07
C CYS A 756 6.22 -12.48 31.83
N GLU A 757 6.04 -11.38 31.08
CA GLU A 757 5.87 -10.05 31.65
C GLU A 757 4.76 -9.28 30.92
N ASN A 758 3.95 -8.54 31.69
CA ASN A 758 2.99 -7.55 31.17
C ASN A 758 3.72 -6.23 30.87
N LYS A 759 4.82 -6.32 30.12
CA LYS A 759 5.67 -5.21 29.71
C LYS A 759 6.09 -5.40 28.25
N SER A 760 6.29 -4.30 27.54
CA SER A 760 6.75 -4.35 26.15
C SER A 760 8.17 -4.92 26.03
N LEU A 761 8.52 -5.43 24.86
CA LEU A 761 9.84 -5.98 24.58
C LEU A 761 10.87 -4.86 24.34
N TYR A 762 11.74 -4.62 25.33
CA TYR A 762 12.85 -3.66 25.19
C TYR A 762 13.70 -3.96 23.95
N GLY A 763 13.89 -2.96 23.08
CA GLY A 763 14.68 -3.10 21.86
C GLY A 763 13.98 -3.83 20.70
N ASP A 764 12.71 -4.21 20.85
CA ASP A 764 11.90 -4.80 19.78
C ASP A 764 10.86 -3.82 19.21
N TYR A 765 10.41 -4.07 17.96
CA TYR A 765 9.35 -3.29 17.30
C TYR A 765 8.06 -3.24 18.14
N ALA A 766 7.75 -4.34 18.82
CA ALA A 766 6.57 -4.49 19.67
C ALA A 766 6.43 -3.36 20.70
N THR A 767 7.54 -2.75 21.16
CA THR A 767 7.52 -1.60 22.07
C THR A 767 6.62 -0.46 21.60
N ASN A 768 6.66 -0.14 20.31
CA ASN A 768 5.81 0.90 19.75
C ASN A 768 4.52 0.34 19.14
N HIS A 769 4.38 -0.98 18.95
CA HIS A 769 3.15 -1.60 18.46
C HIS A 769 2.08 -1.85 19.54
N VAL A 770 2.42 -1.68 20.83
CA VAL A 770 1.44 -1.78 21.93
C VAL A 770 0.40 -0.66 21.83
N PRO A 771 -0.90 -0.98 21.64
CA PRO A 771 -1.97 -0.02 21.47
C PRO A 771 -2.40 0.62 22.81
N PRO A 772 -3.29 1.62 22.78
CA PRO A 772 -3.97 2.10 23.97
C PRO A 772 -4.77 0.98 24.65
N GLU A 773 -4.76 0.94 25.98
CA GLU A 773 -5.54 0.01 26.80
C GLU A 773 -7.02 0.07 26.44
N TYR A 774 -7.52 1.28 26.23
CA TYR A 774 -8.87 1.51 25.76
C TYR A 774 -8.94 2.73 24.86
N ALA A 775 -9.80 2.64 23.85
CA ALA A 775 -10.14 3.74 22.97
C ALA A 775 -11.63 3.71 22.69
N ALA A 776 -12.22 4.89 22.50
CA ALA A 776 -13.64 5.02 22.18
C ALA A 776 -13.86 6.16 21.19
N SER A 777 -14.84 6.00 20.31
CA SER A 777 -15.22 7.02 19.33
C SER A 777 -16.73 7.06 19.20
N LEU A 778 -17.31 8.26 19.30
CA LEU A 778 -18.72 8.53 19.06
C LEU A 778 -18.84 9.46 17.86
N THR A 779 -19.48 9.00 16.80
CA THR A 779 -19.83 9.81 15.63
C THR A 779 -21.33 10.06 15.62
N LEU A 780 -21.71 11.32 15.48
CA LEU A 780 -23.11 11.74 15.35
C LEU A 780 -23.27 12.52 14.05
N SER A 781 -24.32 12.23 13.28
CA SER A 781 -24.67 13.01 12.09
C SER A 781 -26.18 13.11 11.94
N GLN A 782 -26.64 14.22 11.34
CA GLN A 782 -28.04 14.48 11.07
C GLN A 782 -28.19 15.04 9.66
N LYS A 783 -29.07 14.42 8.88
CA LYS A 783 -29.56 14.97 7.60
C LYS A 783 -30.77 15.86 7.83
N LEU A 784 -30.77 17.03 7.21
CA LEU A 784 -31.78 18.09 7.34
C LEU A 784 -32.20 18.56 5.94
N PHE A 785 -33.39 19.16 5.85
CA PHE A 785 -33.92 19.78 4.63
C PHE A 785 -33.93 18.82 3.43
N ASP A 786 -34.60 17.67 3.56
CA ASP A 786 -34.69 16.64 2.52
C ASP A 786 -33.31 16.19 2.00
N ASP A 787 -32.40 15.90 2.93
CA ASP A 787 -31.00 15.49 2.68
C ASP A 787 -30.13 16.54 1.96
N ALA A 788 -30.54 17.81 1.93
CA ALA A 788 -29.73 18.89 1.36
C ALA A 788 -28.59 19.33 2.28
N LEU A 789 -28.75 19.21 3.60
CA LEU A 789 -27.72 19.56 4.58
C LEU A 789 -27.45 18.37 5.50
N THR A 790 -26.19 17.97 5.61
CA THR A 790 -25.72 17.05 6.65
C THR A 790 -24.82 17.80 7.60
N VAL A 791 -25.06 17.69 8.91
CA VAL A 791 -24.17 18.21 9.96
C VAL A 791 -23.80 17.08 10.89
N GLY A 792 -22.57 17.09 11.39
CA GLY A 792 -22.14 16.06 12.32
C GLY A 792 -20.80 16.35 12.98
N GLY A 793 -20.38 15.41 13.82
CA GLY A 793 -19.09 15.44 14.47
C GLY A 793 -18.69 14.09 15.03
N ARG A 794 -17.40 13.95 15.31
CA ARG A 794 -16.78 12.78 15.91
C ARG A 794 -16.02 13.20 17.15
N LEU A 795 -16.32 12.57 18.28
CA LEU A 795 -15.55 12.68 19.51
C LEU A 795 -14.77 11.37 19.70
N SER A 796 -13.44 11.46 19.71
CA SER A 796 -12.56 10.31 19.90
C SER A 796 -11.72 10.47 21.16
N TYR A 797 -11.56 9.38 21.90
CA TYR A 797 -10.71 9.30 23.08
C TYR A 797 -9.66 8.19 22.90
N THR A 798 -8.41 8.57 23.15
CA THR A 798 -7.27 7.66 23.19
C THR A 798 -6.80 7.53 24.63
N GLY A 799 -6.86 6.32 25.20
CA GLY A 799 -6.43 6.03 26.57
C GLY A 799 -4.91 5.89 26.74
N PRO A 800 -4.46 5.50 27.95
CA PRO A 800 -3.07 5.18 28.21
C PRO A 800 -2.64 3.92 27.43
N ARG A 801 -1.34 3.66 27.33
CA ARG A 801 -0.80 2.42 26.74
C ARG A 801 -1.27 1.19 27.54
N ALA A 802 -1.61 0.10 26.84
CA ALA A 802 -2.14 -1.12 27.44
C ALA A 802 -1.21 -1.79 28.46
N ILE A 803 0.10 -1.71 28.25
CA ILE A 803 1.12 -2.21 29.17
C ILE A 803 2.29 -1.24 29.25
N GLU A 804 3.06 -1.35 30.34
CA GLU A 804 4.25 -0.54 30.55
C GLU A 804 5.41 -0.96 29.63
N HIS A 805 6.46 -0.14 29.62
CA HIS A 805 7.68 -0.48 28.91
C HIS A 805 8.49 -1.56 29.65
N GLY A 806 9.15 -2.45 28.90
CA GLY A 806 10.12 -3.40 29.46
C GLY A 806 11.24 -2.73 30.25
N ASP A 807 11.76 -3.45 31.24
CA ASP A 807 12.90 -2.96 32.03
C ASP A 807 14.12 -2.77 31.11
N VAL A 808 14.79 -1.64 31.27
CA VAL A 808 15.96 -1.29 30.46
C VAL A 808 17.13 -2.17 30.91
N THR A 809 17.36 -3.28 30.21
CA THR A 809 18.43 -4.23 30.52
C THR A 809 19.82 -3.77 30.05
N ALA A 810 19.91 -2.65 29.31
CA ALA A 810 21.16 -1.97 28.92
C ALA A 810 20.94 -0.45 28.77
N GLN A 811 21.66 0.39 29.53
CA GLN A 811 21.43 1.86 29.58
C GLN A 811 22.52 2.70 28.91
N GLY A 812 22.41 3.20 27.67
CA GLY A 812 23.24 4.35 27.23
C GLY A 812 23.17 4.66 25.74
N ALA A 813 24.21 5.25 25.14
CA ALA A 813 24.17 6.01 23.86
C ALA A 813 23.67 5.26 22.60
N ALA A 814 23.26 4.01 22.74
CA ALA A 814 22.78 3.10 21.72
C ALA A 814 21.32 2.65 22.01
N GLN A 815 20.47 3.53 22.56
CA GLN A 815 19.03 3.28 22.63
C GLN A 815 18.44 3.42 21.22
N PHE A 816 18.26 2.29 20.55
CA PHE A 816 17.90 2.29 19.13
C PHE A 816 16.40 2.28 18.85
N ILE A 817 15.58 1.82 19.81
CA ILE A 817 14.13 2.02 19.83
C ILE A 817 13.77 2.77 21.10
N GLU A 818 13.15 3.93 20.94
CA GLU A 818 12.63 4.69 22.05
C GLU A 818 11.12 4.44 22.14
N GLN A 819 10.60 4.29 23.34
CA GLN A 819 9.16 4.25 23.53
C GLN A 819 8.57 5.63 23.22
N ILE A 820 7.66 5.68 22.24
CA ILE A 820 6.90 6.90 21.97
C ILE A 820 5.96 7.17 23.14
N LYS A 821 6.11 8.33 23.77
CA LYS A 821 5.30 8.77 24.90
C LYS A 821 4.07 9.53 24.40
N TRP A 822 2.91 9.19 24.96
CA TRP A 822 1.70 9.99 24.82
C TRP A 822 0.94 10.05 26.15
N ASN A 823 0.17 11.11 26.32
CA ASN A 823 -0.83 11.20 27.38
C ASN A 823 -2.21 10.89 26.81
N PRO A 824 -3.16 10.38 27.60
CA PRO A 824 -4.53 10.24 27.15
C PRO A 824 -5.11 11.58 26.67
N TYR A 825 -5.87 11.56 25.58
CA TYR A 825 -6.39 12.78 24.96
C TYR A 825 -7.76 12.60 24.31
N TRP A 826 -8.45 13.73 24.15
CA TRP A 826 -9.70 13.84 23.41
C TRP A 826 -9.49 14.66 22.14
N LEU A 827 -10.10 14.21 21.04
CA LEU A 827 -10.21 14.96 19.80
C LEU A 827 -11.69 15.13 19.44
N LEU A 828 -12.06 16.37 19.09
CA LEU A 828 -13.37 16.71 18.56
C LEU A 828 -13.21 17.18 17.12
N ASP A 829 -13.83 16.44 16.20
CA ASP A 829 -13.94 16.80 14.79
C ASP A 829 -15.38 17.17 14.48
N VAL A 830 -15.61 18.19 13.65
CA VAL A 830 -16.95 18.59 13.19
C VAL A 830 -16.96 18.76 11.68
N PHE A 831 -18.08 18.43 11.04
CA PHE A 831 -18.24 18.53 9.60
C PHE A 831 -19.64 19.01 9.21
N VAL A 832 -19.70 19.59 8.02
CA VAL A 832 -20.93 20.00 7.34
C VAL A 832 -20.81 19.69 5.85
N GLU A 833 -21.88 19.18 5.27
CA GLU A 833 -22.01 18.91 3.85
C GLU A 833 -23.31 19.55 3.37
N TYR A 834 -23.25 20.32 2.29
CA TYR A 834 -24.39 21.01 1.73
C TYR A 834 -24.49 20.73 0.23
N LYS A 835 -25.57 20.05 -0.17
CA LYS A 835 -25.92 19.84 -1.57
C LYS A 835 -26.53 21.13 -2.10
N ILE A 836 -25.72 21.88 -2.84
CA ILE A 836 -26.13 23.15 -3.46
C ILE A 836 -27.21 22.87 -4.52
N ASN A 837 -27.04 21.78 -5.28
CA ASN A 837 -27.98 21.23 -6.26
C ASN A 837 -27.59 19.77 -6.56
N ASP A 838 -28.26 19.14 -7.52
CA ASP A 838 -28.03 17.73 -7.90
C ASP A 838 -26.62 17.42 -8.41
N ASN A 839 -25.85 18.44 -8.79
CA ASN A 839 -24.51 18.29 -9.34
C ASN A 839 -23.42 18.80 -8.41
N TRP A 840 -23.70 19.75 -7.51
CA TRP A 840 -22.69 20.39 -6.70
C TRP A 840 -22.93 20.18 -5.20
N THR A 841 -21.92 19.66 -4.52
CA THR A 841 -21.90 19.51 -3.06
C THR A 841 -20.69 20.25 -2.50
N ALA A 842 -20.92 21.17 -1.57
CA ALA A 842 -19.86 21.79 -0.77
C ALA A 842 -19.73 21.03 0.54
N SER A 843 -18.50 20.77 0.98
CA SER A 843 -18.23 20.21 2.31
C SER A 843 -17.19 21.05 3.03
N ALA A 844 -17.33 21.17 4.34
CA ALA A 844 -16.33 21.77 5.21
C ALA A 844 -16.20 20.94 6.48
N ARG A 845 -14.99 20.86 7.02
CA ARG A 845 -14.74 20.21 8.31
C ARG A 845 -13.64 20.94 9.09
N VAL A 846 -13.74 20.82 10.40
CA VAL A 846 -12.71 21.26 11.35
C VAL A 846 -12.30 20.04 12.15
N GLU A 847 -11.03 19.69 12.04
CA GLU A 847 -10.43 18.62 12.83
C GLU A 847 -9.74 19.21 14.05
N ASN A 848 -9.71 18.47 15.16
CA ASN A 848 -9.10 18.89 16.42
C ASN A 848 -9.59 20.30 16.85
N VAL A 849 -10.91 20.48 16.97
CA VAL A 849 -11.57 21.77 17.29
C VAL A 849 -11.01 22.41 18.57
N THR A 850 -10.66 21.59 19.56
CA THR A 850 -10.08 22.00 20.84
C THR A 850 -8.61 22.40 20.75
N ASP A 851 -7.98 22.25 19.57
CA ASP A 851 -6.57 22.53 19.33
C ASP A 851 -5.64 21.82 20.32
N THR A 852 -5.99 20.57 20.64
CA THR A 852 -5.26 19.70 21.57
C THR A 852 -3.87 19.41 21.01
N TYR A 853 -2.83 19.51 21.83
CA TYR A 853 -1.49 19.02 21.53
C TYR A 853 -1.42 17.55 21.92
N TYR A 854 -1.18 16.66 20.96
CA TYR A 854 -1.17 15.22 21.18
C TYR A 854 -0.07 14.54 20.37
N VAL A 855 0.30 13.33 20.78
CA VAL A 855 1.19 12.43 20.03
C VAL A 855 0.38 11.18 19.71
N ASP A 856 0.35 10.76 18.45
CA ASP A 856 -0.36 9.53 18.06
C ASP A 856 0.35 8.30 18.66
N PRO A 857 -0.39 7.31 19.19
CA PRO A 857 0.20 6.02 19.52
C PRO A 857 0.69 5.32 18.25
N LEU A 858 1.51 4.27 18.40
CA LEU A 858 2.01 3.46 17.27
C LEU A 858 2.93 4.21 16.28
N GLY A 859 3.38 5.41 16.63
CA GLY A 859 4.44 6.09 15.89
C GLY A 859 5.81 5.43 16.12
N LEU A 860 6.74 5.66 15.19
CA LEU A 860 8.17 5.37 15.38
C LEU A 860 9.02 6.62 15.68
N VAL A 861 8.38 7.80 15.76
CA VAL A 861 9.06 9.09 15.95
C VAL A 861 8.31 9.97 16.95
N ASN A 862 9.05 10.81 17.68
CA ASN A 862 8.49 11.77 18.65
C ASN A 862 8.02 13.05 17.93
N GLN A 863 6.92 12.96 17.19
CA GLN A 863 6.28 14.09 16.52
C GLN A 863 4.84 14.28 17.01
N PRO A 864 4.42 15.51 17.34
CA PRO A 864 3.03 15.77 17.69
C PRO A 864 2.14 15.72 16.44
N GLY A 865 0.86 15.38 16.62
CA GLY A 865 -0.14 15.46 15.57
C GLY A 865 -0.55 16.90 15.25
N PRO A 866 -1.29 17.12 14.14
CA PRO A 866 -1.76 18.43 13.73
C PRO A 866 -2.68 19.08 14.76
N GLY A 867 -2.48 20.38 14.97
CA GLY A 867 -3.43 21.24 15.66
C GLY A 867 -4.74 21.40 14.88
N ARG A 868 -5.60 22.28 15.39
CA ARG A 868 -6.87 22.64 14.75
C ARG A 868 -6.66 23.02 13.29
N THR A 869 -7.34 22.28 12.41
CA THR A 869 -7.19 22.41 10.96
C THR A 869 -8.56 22.51 10.29
N PHE A 870 -8.73 23.47 9.39
CA PHE A 870 -9.94 23.64 8.59
C PHE A 870 -9.71 23.08 7.18
N TYR A 871 -10.71 22.36 6.66
CA TYR A 871 -10.75 21.90 5.28
C TYR A 871 -12.06 22.32 4.63
N ALA A 872 -12.00 22.70 3.36
CA ALA A 872 -13.17 22.94 2.53
C ALA A 872 -12.99 22.31 1.15
N ASN A 873 -14.04 21.64 0.66
CA ASN A 873 -14.06 21.04 -0.67
C ASN A 873 -15.34 21.40 -1.42
N LEU A 874 -15.24 21.43 -2.73
CA LEU A 874 -16.36 21.48 -3.65
C LEU A 874 -16.27 20.27 -4.58
N THR A 875 -17.34 19.47 -4.59
CA THR A 875 -17.47 18.28 -5.43
C THR A 875 -18.55 18.53 -6.48
N GLY A 876 -18.18 18.45 -7.75
CA GLY A 876 -19.07 18.39 -8.90
C GLY A 876 -19.26 16.95 -9.36
N THR A 877 -20.51 16.51 -9.51
CA THR A 877 -20.89 15.23 -10.11
C THR A 877 -21.77 15.48 -11.33
N PHE A 878 -21.36 14.95 -12.46
CA PHE A 878 -22.02 15.14 -13.76
C PHE A 878 -22.26 13.78 -14.38
N GLY A 879 -23.24 13.68 -15.26
CA GLY A 879 -23.59 12.45 -15.94
C GLY A 879 -24.72 12.69 -16.92
N GLY A 880 -25.00 11.68 -17.74
CA GLY A 880 -26.13 11.71 -18.65
C GLY A 880 -26.45 10.35 -19.22
N SER A 881 -27.71 10.18 -19.61
CA SER A 881 -28.20 8.98 -20.30
C SER A 881 -27.63 8.88 -21.72
N GLU A 882 -27.46 10.03 -22.38
CA GLU A 882 -26.80 10.14 -23.68
C GLU A 882 -25.32 10.47 -23.45
N MET A 883 -24.42 9.71 -24.08
CA MET A 883 -23.00 10.05 -24.10
C MET A 883 -22.82 11.51 -24.56
N VAL A 884 -21.93 12.26 -23.91
CA VAL A 884 -21.32 13.44 -24.56
C VAL A 884 -20.89 12.97 -25.94
N ASP A 885 -21.24 13.70 -27.01
CA ASP A 885 -20.73 13.44 -28.35
C ASP A 885 -19.19 13.55 -28.29
N VAL A 886 -18.53 12.47 -27.86
CA VAL A 886 -17.15 12.13 -28.22
C VAL A 886 -17.11 12.36 -29.72
N PRO A 887 -16.13 13.13 -30.26
CA PRO A 887 -16.17 13.59 -31.64
C PRO A 887 -16.72 12.48 -32.51
N ARG A 888 -17.95 12.66 -33.03
CA ARG A 888 -18.54 11.68 -33.93
C ARG A 888 -17.60 11.66 -35.12
N PHE A 889 -16.65 10.74 -35.12
CA PHE A 889 -15.97 10.36 -36.34
C PHE A 889 -17.09 9.99 -37.33
N PRO A 890 -17.01 10.50 -38.57
CA PRO A 890 -18.13 10.51 -39.49
C PRO A 890 -18.78 9.13 -39.54
N ARG A 891 -20.09 9.08 -39.23
CA ARG A 891 -20.90 7.89 -39.44
C ARG A 891 -20.91 7.60 -40.94
N PHE A 892 -20.09 6.67 -41.38
CA PHE A 892 -20.30 5.98 -42.64
C PHE A 892 -21.40 4.97 -42.38
N ASN A 893 -22.60 5.24 -42.91
CA ASN A 893 -23.75 4.35 -42.79
C ASN A 893 -23.35 2.91 -43.16
N LYS A 894 -23.43 2.01 -42.18
CA LYS A 894 -23.30 0.56 -42.40
C LYS A 894 -24.69 0.01 -42.74
N PRO A 895 -24.88 -0.72 -43.86
CA PRO A 895 -26.13 -1.42 -44.13
C PRO A 895 -26.36 -2.52 -43.07
N ALA A 896 -27.59 -2.63 -42.57
CA ALA A 896 -27.97 -3.70 -41.67
C ALA A 896 -27.82 -5.06 -42.36
N GLY A 897 -26.93 -5.93 -41.84
CA GLY A 897 -26.85 -7.32 -42.31
C GLY A 897 -25.52 -8.07 -42.15
N THR A 898 -24.39 -7.44 -41.82
CA THR A 898 -23.10 -8.16 -41.71
C THR A 898 -22.73 -8.50 -40.27
N ARG A 899 -22.78 -9.81 -39.94
CA ARG A 899 -22.14 -10.42 -38.77
C ARG A 899 -20.63 -10.16 -38.78
N ASN A 900 -20.07 -9.77 -37.63
CA ASN A 900 -18.64 -9.73 -37.29
C ASN A 900 -17.72 -9.11 -38.36
N ASP A 901 -18.00 -7.86 -38.74
CA ASP A 901 -17.10 -7.07 -39.57
C ASP A 901 -16.10 -6.31 -38.67
N TRP A 902 -14.82 -6.52 -38.92
CA TRP A 902 -13.68 -5.95 -38.19
C TRP A 902 -13.39 -4.49 -38.55
N THR A 903 -14.12 -3.88 -39.48
CA THR A 903 -13.98 -2.47 -39.86
C THR A 903 -14.36 -1.52 -38.72
N GLY A 904 -13.41 -0.70 -38.26
CA GLY A 904 -13.65 0.29 -37.21
C GLY A 904 -12.39 0.73 -36.47
N PHE A 905 -12.52 1.81 -35.69
CA PHE A 905 -11.49 2.21 -34.72
C PHE A 905 -11.51 1.25 -33.53
N TYR A 906 -10.38 1.06 -32.87
CA TYR A 906 -10.33 0.37 -31.59
C TYR A 906 -9.32 0.99 -30.64
N VAL A 907 -9.55 0.82 -29.34
CA VAL A 907 -8.62 1.18 -28.25
C VAL A 907 -8.58 0.05 -27.23
N GLY A 908 -7.42 -0.21 -26.65
CA GLY A 908 -7.24 -1.33 -25.75
C GLY A 908 -6.04 -1.16 -24.83
N GLY A 909 -5.99 -2.02 -23.81
CA GLY A 909 -4.81 -2.21 -22.95
C GLY A 909 -4.17 -3.56 -23.23
N HIS A 910 -2.89 -3.71 -22.88
CA HIS A 910 -2.20 -4.99 -22.94
C HIS A 910 -1.25 -5.19 -21.75
N GLY A 911 -1.02 -6.45 -21.41
CA GLY A 911 0.06 -6.91 -20.54
C GLY A 911 0.79 -8.07 -21.21
N GLY A 912 2.07 -8.24 -20.90
CA GLY A 912 2.88 -9.22 -21.60
C GLY A 912 4.30 -9.36 -21.08
N GLY A 913 5.10 -10.13 -21.80
CA GLY A 913 6.54 -10.30 -21.59
C GLY A 913 7.36 -9.73 -22.74
N ALA A 914 8.54 -9.24 -22.40
CA ALA A 914 9.58 -8.71 -23.27
C ALA A 914 10.84 -9.59 -23.13
N PHE A 915 11.51 -9.87 -24.24
CA PHE A 915 12.77 -10.63 -24.27
C PHE A 915 13.69 -9.94 -25.25
N ALA A 916 14.81 -9.41 -24.78
CA ALA A 916 15.74 -8.64 -25.59
C ALA A 916 17.12 -9.29 -25.65
N ASP A 917 17.69 -9.34 -26.84
CA ASP A 917 19.06 -9.71 -27.12
C ASP A 917 19.83 -8.46 -27.56
N LEU A 918 20.77 -8.03 -26.73
CA LEU A 918 21.61 -6.87 -26.94
C LEU A 918 23.02 -7.32 -27.33
N VAL A 919 23.47 -6.94 -28.52
CA VAL A 919 24.82 -7.27 -29.02
C VAL A 919 25.50 -6.02 -29.55
N GLY A 920 26.76 -5.79 -29.21
CA GLY A 920 27.46 -4.59 -29.64
C GLY A 920 28.96 -4.65 -29.51
N THR A 921 29.63 -3.73 -30.21
CA THR A 921 31.08 -3.59 -30.17
C THR A 921 31.49 -2.29 -29.54
N THR A 922 32.62 -2.32 -28.83
CA THR A 922 33.17 -1.14 -28.15
C THR A 922 34.53 -0.78 -28.75
N THR A 923 34.74 0.52 -28.96
CA THR A 923 36.00 1.11 -29.42
C THR A 923 36.43 2.24 -28.48
N THR A 924 37.70 2.61 -28.50
CA THR A 924 38.15 3.90 -27.94
C THR A 924 37.57 5.05 -28.76
N SER A 925 37.56 6.28 -28.23
CA SER A 925 37.13 7.45 -29.02
C SER A 925 38.00 7.72 -30.26
N ALA A 926 39.21 7.13 -30.32
CA ALA A 926 40.09 7.16 -31.48
C ALA A 926 39.81 6.02 -32.50
N GLY A 927 38.80 5.17 -32.25
CA GLY A 927 38.39 4.08 -33.15
C GLY A 927 39.19 2.78 -32.99
N VAL A 928 39.96 2.61 -31.92
CA VAL A 928 40.69 1.36 -31.64
C VAL A 928 39.72 0.35 -31.04
N PRO A 929 39.56 -0.87 -31.60
CA PRO A 929 38.66 -1.89 -31.04
C PRO A 929 39.09 -2.34 -29.64
N VAL A 930 38.12 -2.51 -28.74
CA VAL A 930 38.33 -3.05 -27.38
C VAL A 930 37.41 -4.26 -27.16
N PRO A 931 37.73 -5.43 -27.74
CA PRO A 931 36.78 -6.55 -27.85
C PRO A 931 36.30 -7.11 -26.50
N LEU A 932 37.09 -6.98 -25.44
CA LEU A 932 36.71 -7.42 -24.08
C LEU A 932 35.61 -6.54 -23.46
N GLU A 933 35.38 -5.34 -24.00
CA GLU A 933 34.29 -4.44 -23.61
C GLU A 933 33.05 -4.56 -24.53
N ASN A 934 33.02 -5.54 -25.44
CA ASN A 934 31.84 -5.80 -26.26
C ASN A 934 30.70 -6.32 -25.38
N VAL A 935 29.46 -6.05 -25.79
CA VAL A 935 28.26 -6.54 -25.11
C VAL A 935 27.62 -7.67 -25.90
N ASP A 936 27.23 -8.71 -25.17
CA ASP A 936 26.37 -9.81 -25.62
C ASP A 936 25.53 -10.21 -24.41
N GLN A 937 24.29 -9.75 -24.37
CA GLN A 937 23.41 -9.89 -23.21
C GLN A 937 21.98 -10.20 -23.61
N GLN A 938 21.33 -10.99 -22.77
CA GLN A 938 19.90 -11.27 -22.86
C GLN A 938 19.22 -10.69 -21.62
N THR A 939 18.16 -9.93 -21.82
CA THR A 939 17.30 -9.43 -20.74
C THR A 939 15.85 -9.83 -21.00
N LYS A 940 15.08 -9.99 -19.94
CA LYS A 940 13.66 -10.32 -20.01
C LYS A 940 12.92 -9.66 -18.87
N ASP A 941 11.76 -9.10 -19.17
CA ASP A 941 10.87 -8.56 -18.14
C ASP A 941 9.42 -8.55 -18.63
N LEU A 942 8.48 -8.29 -17.74
CA LEU A 942 7.10 -7.96 -18.06
C LEU A 942 6.99 -6.55 -18.65
N MET A 943 5.95 -6.37 -19.44
CA MET A 943 5.55 -5.08 -20.00
C MET A 943 4.05 -4.89 -19.84
N PHE A 944 3.63 -3.63 -19.75
CA PHE A 944 2.22 -3.27 -19.83
C PHE A 944 2.05 -1.94 -20.55
N GLY A 945 0.89 -1.76 -21.16
CA GLY A 945 0.69 -0.62 -22.03
C GLY A 945 -0.70 -0.49 -22.59
N GLY A 946 -0.83 0.49 -23.48
CA GLY A 946 -2.05 0.75 -24.26
C GLY A 946 -1.80 0.59 -25.75
N GLN A 947 -2.87 0.31 -26.48
CA GLN A 947 -2.89 0.28 -27.93
C GLN A 947 -4.16 0.94 -28.47
N PHE A 948 -4.07 1.52 -29.66
CA PHE A 948 -5.23 1.98 -30.42
C PHE A 948 -4.97 1.82 -31.91
N GLY A 949 -6.03 1.64 -32.70
CA GLY A 949 -5.88 1.40 -34.11
C GLY A 949 -7.17 1.55 -34.90
N PHE A 950 -7.08 1.28 -36.20
CA PHE A 950 -8.21 1.23 -37.11
C PHE A 950 -8.05 0.04 -38.04
N ASN A 951 -9.10 -0.76 -38.20
CA ASN A 951 -9.17 -1.87 -39.13
C ASN A 951 -10.19 -1.56 -40.24
N TYR A 952 -10.00 -2.13 -41.42
CA TYR A 952 -10.89 -2.08 -42.57
C TYR A 952 -10.97 -3.47 -43.20
N GLN A 953 -12.16 -4.04 -43.21
CA GLN A 953 -12.44 -5.34 -43.80
C GLN A 953 -13.06 -5.18 -45.19
N PHE A 954 -12.52 -5.92 -46.15
CA PHE A 954 -13.07 -6.02 -47.50
C PHE A 954 -14.14 -7.12 -47.58
N ASP A 955 -14.99 -7.06 -48.61
CA ASP A 955 -16.06 -8.05 -48.84
C ASP A 955 -15.53 -9.49 -48.96
N ASN A 956 -14.28 -9.66 -49.38
CA ASN A 956 -13.60 -10.95 -49.47
C ASN A 956 -12.97 -11.43 -48.13
N ARG A 957 -13.32 -10.78 -47.00
CA ARG A 957 -12.88 -11.07 -45.62
C ARG A 957 -11.44 -10.74 -45.27
N PHE A 958 -10.67 -10.18 -46.19
CA PHE A 958 -9.38 -9.59 -45.84
C PHE A 958 -9.58 -8.37 -44.95
N VAL A 959 -8.74 -8.23 -43.94
CA VAL A 959 -8.73 -7.06 -43.06
C VAL A 959 -7.36 -6.42 -43.13
N VAL A 960 -7.33 -5.11 -43.41
CA VAL A 960 -6.14 -4.27 -43.29
C VAL A 960 -6.34 -3.32 -42.12
N GLY A 961 -5.28 -2.98 -41.40
CA GLY A 961 -5.39 -2.05 -40.28
C GLY A 961 -4.10 -1.30 -39.98
N LEU A 962 -4.20 -0.34 -39.07
CA LEU A 962 -3.08 0.40 -38.51
C LEU A 962 -3.24 0.43 -36.98
N GLU A 963 -2.18 0.13 -36.25
CA GLU A 963 -2.15 0.11 -34.79
C GLU A 963 -0.96 0.93 -34.28
N ALA A 964 -1.19 1.77 -33.28
CA ALA A 964 -0.17 2.37 -32.44
C ALA A 964 -0.23 1.76 -31.04
N SER A 965 0.93 1.47 -30.45
CA SER A 965 1.03 0.98 -29.07
C SER A 965 2.12 1.70 -28.30
N TYR A 966 1.93 1.85 -26.99
CA TYR A 966 2.94 2.26 -26.03
C TYR A 966 2.98 1.26 -24.89
N SER A 967 4.17 0.78 -24.55
CA SER A 967 4.42 -0.22 -23.52
C SER A 967 5.50 0.33 -22.59
N ARG A 968 5.22 0.38 -21.29
CA ARG A 968 6.24 0.55 -20.26
C ARG A 968 6.93 -0.79 -20.04
N THR A 969 8.24 -0.77 -19.94
CA THR A 969 9.09 -1.94 -19.70
C THR A 969 9.97 -1.67 -18.48
N TYR A 970 10.47 -2.73 -17.87
CA TYR A 970 11.41 -2.68 -16.74
C TYR A 970 12.66 -3.51 -17.07
N MET A 971 12.98 -3.63 -18.37
CA MET A 971 14.11 -4.44 -18.80
C MET A 971 15.41 -3.72 -18.46
N GLU A 972 16.24 -4.40 -17.71
CA GLU A 972 17.57 -3.97 -17.32
C GLU A 972 18.60 -5.05 -17.63
N GLY A 973 19.86 -4.66 -17.77
CA GLY A 973 21.01 -5.55 -17.87
C GLY A 973 22.28 -4.82 -17.46
N SER A 974 23.27 -5.53 -16.94
CA SER A 974 24.55 -4.93 -16.57
C SER A 974 25.70 -5.80 -17.03
N ARG A 975 26.74 -5.18 -17.59
CA ARG A 975 27.96 -5.85 -18.04
C ARG A 975 29.16 -5.31 -17.28
N ASP A 976 29.74 -6.17 -16.45
CA ASP A 976 31.04 -5.90 -15.86
C ASP A 976 32.15 -6.04 -16.89
N ILE A 977 33.04 -5.06 -16.89
CA ILE A 977 34.16 -4.95 -17.81
C ILE A 977 35.42 -4.98 -16.96
N LEU A 978 36.13 -6.10 -17.01
CA LEU A 978 37.47 -6.19 -16.45
C LEU A 978 38.43 -5.36 -17.29
N ALA A 979 39.39 -4.72 -16.62
CA ALA A 979 40.46 -4.00 -17.26
C ALA A 979 41.17 -4.92 -18.25
N SER A 980 41.17 -4.52 -19.51
CA SER A 980 41.86 -5.20 -20.60
C SER A 980 43.09 -4.44 -21.10
N GLU A 981 43.28 -3.23 -20.60
CA GLU A 981 44.24 -2.23 -21.06
C GLU A 981 44.88 -1.53 -19.85
N GLY A 982 46.10 -1.00 -20.01
CA GLY A 982 46.80 -0.26 -18.95
C GLY A 982 47.34 -1.13 -17.80
N THR A 983 47.58 -0.52 -16.64
CA THR A 983 48.26 -1.12 -15.48
C THR A 983 47.40 -2.13 -14.71
N LEU A 984 46.08 -1.95 -14.67
CA LEU A 984 45.15 -2.91 -14.05
C LEU A 984 44.86 -4.13 -14.93
N GLY A 985 45.08 -4.05 -16.25
CA GLY A 985 44.75 -5.12 -17.18
C GLY A 985 45.55 -6.41 -16.99
N ALA A 986 46.76 -6.31 -16.43
CA ALA A 986 47.58 -7.47 -16.10
C ALA A 986 47.02 -8.33 -14.95
N ASN A 987 46.17 -7.75 -14.10
CA ASN A 987 45.65 -8.39 -12.88
C ASN A 987 44.15 -8.72 -12.97
N GLY A 988 43.46 -8.35 -14.05
CA GLY A 988 42.04 -8.68 -14.24
C GLY A 988 41.07 -7.97 -13.30
N TYR A 989 41.39 -6.76 -12.83
CA TYR A 989 40.52 -5.95 -11.96
C TYR A 989 39.36 -5.29 -12.73
N LEU A 990 38.24 -4.97 -12.06
CA LEU A 990 37.09 -4.27 -12.68
C LEU A 990 37.48 -2.86 -13.17
N ALA A 991 37.28 -2.57 -14.45
CA ALA A 991 37.51 -1.24 -15.02
C ALA A 991 36.23 -0.41 -15.08
N SER A 992 35.12 -1.04 -15.45
CA SER A 992 33.82 -0.38 -15.53
C SER A 992 32.68 -1.38 -15.46
N THR A 993 31.49 -0.92 -15.09
CA THR A 993 30.24 -1.65 -15.31
C THR A 993 29.38 -0.82 -16.25
N THR A 994 28.79 -1.44 -17.27
CA THR A 994 27.84 -0.75 -18.16
C THR A 994 26.46 -1.32 -17.92
N HIS A 995 25.56 -0.48 -17.42
CA HIS A 995 24.15 -0.75 -17.24
C HIS A 995 23.39 -0.38 -18.52
N TYR A 996 22.38 -1.16 -18.86
CA TYR A 996 21.51 -1.01 -20.02
C TYR A 996 20.06 -1.04 -19.53
N GLU A 997 19.36 0.06 -19.70
CA GLU A 997 17.97 0.21 -19.28
C GLU A 997 17.08 0.49 -20.48
N PHE A 998 15.92 -0.16 -20.52
CA PHE A 998 14.91 0.02 -21.55
C PHE A 998 13.56 0.35 -20.89
N ASP A 999 13.24 1.64 -20.78
CA ASP A 999 12.10 2.14 -19.99
C ASP A 999 10.74 2.00 -20.69
N TRP A 1000 10.73 2.18 -22.00
CA TRP A 1000 9.51 2.13 -22.78
C TRP A 1000 9.78 1.77 -24.24
N MET A 1001 8.78 1.12 -24.84
CA MET A 1001 8.71 0.77 -26.24
C MET A 1001 7.40 1.31 -26.84
N ALA A 1002 7.47 1.84 -28.05
CA ALA A 1002 6.28 2.19 -28.83
C ALA A 1002 6.32 1.53 -30.21
N THR A 1003 5.17 1.18 -30.76
CA THR A 1003 5.08 0.64 -32.13
C THR A 1003 4.01 1.35 -32.94
N LEU A 1004 4.23 1.43 -34.26
CA LEU A 1004 3.22 1.83 -35.24
C LEU A 1004 3.24 0.79 -36.36
N ARG A 1005 2.22 -0.06 -36.42
CA ARG A 1005 2.18 -1.26 -37.26
C ARG A 1005 0.98 -1.26 -38.20
N GLY A 1006 1.23 -1.57 -39.47
CA GLY A 1006 0.17 -2.03 -40.37
C GLY A 1006 -0.19 -3.48 -40.04
N ARG A 1007 -1.47 -3.81 -40.09
CA ARG A 1007 -2.02 -5.17 -39.91
C ARG A 1007 -2.59 -5.64 -41.24
N LEU A 1008 -2.34 -6.90 -41.61
CA LEU A 1008 -2.97 -7.56 -42.75
C LEU A 1008 -3.31 -8.99 -42.33
N GLY A 1009 -4.57 -9.37 -42.50
CA GLY A 1009 -4.99 -10.70 -42.15
C GLY A 1009 -6.33 -11.08 -42.75
N TYR A 1010 -6.86 -12.19 -42.24
CA TYR A 1010 -8.11 -12.77 -42.73
C TYR A 1010 -9.07 -12.99 -41.57
N SER A 1011 -10.34 -12.64 -41.78
CA SER A 1011 -11.41 -12.83 -40.81
C SER A 1011 -12.13 -14.17 -41.00
N PHE A 1012 -12.11 -14.99 -39.96
CA PHE A 1012 -12.93 -16.18 -39.78
C PHE A 1012 -14.11 -15.83 -38.88
N ASP A 1013 -14.93 -14.87 -39.31
CA ASP A 1013 -16.06 -14.37 -38.53
C ASP A 1013 -15.59 -13.71 -37.21
N ARG A 1014 -15.70 -14.39 -36.08
CA ARG A 1014 -15.23 -13.90 -34.77
C ARG A 1014 -13.72 -13.97 -34.56
N LEU A 1015 -12.95 -14.64 -35.42
CA LEU A 1015 -11.51 -14.73 -35.28
C LEU A 1015 -10.81 -13.97 -36.40
N PHE A 1016 -9.97 -12.99 -36.05
CA PHE A 1016 -9.09 -12.28 -36.96
C PHE A 1016 -7.65 -12.72 -36.73
N VAL A 1017 -7.10 -13.48 -37.69
CA VAL A 1017 -5.68 -13.86 -37.67
C VAL A 1017 -4.93 -12.93 -38.61
N TYR A 1018 -3.86 -12.32 -38.11
CA TYR A 1018 -3.14 -11.28 -38.83
C TYR A 1018 -1.63 -11.43 -38.72
N ALA A 1019 -0.95 -10.99 -39.77
CA ALA A 1019 0.43 -10.55 -39.69
C ALA A 1019 0.44 -9.03 -39.50
N SER A 1020 1.45 -8.52 -38.83
CA SER A 1020 1.67 -7.09 -38.65
C SER A 1020 3.11 -6.72 -38.95
N GLY A 1021 3.33 -5.49 -39.38
CA GLY A 1021 4.67 -4.96 -39.60
C GLY A 1021 4.69 -3.44 -39.64
N GLY A 1022 5.79 -2.84 -39.22
CA GLY A 1022 5.91 -1.38 -39.22
C GLY A 1022 7.12 -0.88 -38.47
N LEU A 1023 6.95 0.28 -37.82
CA LEU A 1023 8.00 0.96 -37.08
C LEU A 1023 7.94 0.61 -35.60
N ALA A 1024 9.11 0.52 -34.98
CA ALA A 1024 9.26 0.39 -33.54
C ALA A 1024 10.18 1.50 -33.02
N PHE A 1025 9.90 1.97 -31.81
CA PHE A 1025 10.68 2.94 -31.08
C PHE A 1025 11.00 2.37 -29.70
N LEU A 1026 12.23 2.59 -29.23
CA LEU A 1026 12.69 2.11 -27.93
C LEU A 1026 13.53 3.20 -27.29
N HIS A 1027 13.29 3.49 -26.02
CA HIS A 1027 14.21 4.28 -25.22
C HIS A 1027 15.26 3.36 -24.62
N GLU A 1028 16.53 3.74 -24.74
CA GLU A 1028 17.64 3.08 -24.08
C GLU A 1028 18.48 4.12 -23.35
N GLU A 1029 18.78 3.84 -22.09
CA GLU A 1029 19.81 4.51 -21.32
C GLU A 1029 20.95 3.53 -21.06
N GLN A 1030 22.17 3.95 -21.41
CA GLN A 1030 23.37 3.24 -21.01
C GLN A 1030 24.11 4.07 -19.97
N THR A 1031 24.37 3.47 -18.82
CA THR A 1031 25.13 4.11 -17.75
C THR A 1031 26.43 3.36 -17.54
N ARG A 1032 27.55 4.07 -17.62
CA ARG A 1032 28.88 3.50 -17.45
C ARG A 1032 29.50 3.97 -16.15
N ASP A 1033 29.64 3.01 -15.25
CA ASP A 1033 30.34 3.16 -13.98
C ASP A 1033 31.81 2.93 -14.23
N GLN A 1034 32.66 3.84 -13.78
CA GLN A 1034 34.10 3.68 -13.94
C GLN A 1034 34.76 3.47 -12.57
N TYR A 1035 35.64 2.48 -12.49
CA TYR A 1035 36.35 2.10 -11.27
C TYR A 1035 37.85 2.34 -11.37
N ARG A 1036 38.47 2.75 -10.26
CA ARG A 1036 39.93 2.86 -10.09
C ARG A 1036 40.42 1.95 -8.98
N SER A 1037 41.70 1.60 -8.98
CA SER A 1037 42.36 0.95 -7.84
C SER A 1037 42.06 1.64 -6.50
N ASP A 1038 41.75 0.86 -5.46
CA ASP A 1038 41.41 1.31 -4.11
C ASP A 1038 42.56 2.11 -3.45
N SER A 1039 43.76 1.53 -3.40
CA SER A 1039 45.08 2.18 -3.24
C SER A 1039 46.14 1.09 -3.08
N GLY A 1040 47.25 1.19 -3.82
CA GLY A 1040 48.38 0.28 -3.68
C GLY A 1040 49.46 0.75 -2.73
N ASP A 1041 50.09 -0.18 -2.02
CA ASP A 1041 51.32 0.05 -1.26
C ASP A 1041 52.56 -0.38 -2.06
N LYS A 1042 53.74 -0.37 -1.44
CA LYS A 1042 54.99 -0.79 -2.12
C LYS A 1042 55.01 -2.25 -2.57
N TRP A 1043 54.16 -3.11 -2.00
CA TRP A 1043 54.08 -4.55 -2.28
C TRP A 1043 52.96 -4.90 -3.26
N ALA A 1044 51.88 -4.11 -3.25
CA ALA A 1044 50.76 -4.21 -4.17
C ALA A 1044 50.44 -2.83 -4.76
N PRO A 1045 51.29 -2.27 -5.66
CA PRO A 1045 51.16 -0.89 -6.18
C PRO A 1045 49.86 -0.61 -6.95
N TYR A 1046 49.07 -1.64 -7.23
CA TYR A 1046 47.79 -1.57 -7.94
C TYR A 1046 46.58 -1.85 -7.04
N GLY A 1047 46.78 -1.97 -5.73
CA GLY A 1047 45.71 -2.27 -4.77
C GLY A 1047 45.23 -3.72 -4.83
N TYR A 1048 44.27 -4.05 -3.96
CA TYR A 1048 43.64 -5.38 -3.89
C TYR A 1048 42.18 -5.36 -4.38
N ALA A 1049 41.57 -4.17 -4.47
CA ALA A 1049 40.23 -3.98 -4.99
C ALA A 1049 40.13 -2.73 -5.89
N THR A 1050 38.92 -2.48 -6.36
CA THR A 1050 38.60 -1.26 -7.12
C THR A 1050 37.51 -0.49 -6.38
N GLN A 1051 37.47 0.81 -6.61
CA GLN A 1051 36.47 1.70 -6.04
C GLN A 1051 35.85 2.57 -7.13
N PRO A 1052 34.59 2.98 -6.99
CA PRO A 1052 33.93 3.90 -7.90
C PRO A 1052 34.71 5.21 -8.06
N TYR A 1053 34.80 5.71 -9.29
CA TYR A 1053 35.50 6.94 -9.62
C TYR A 1053 34.60 7.99 -10.27
N PHE A 1054 33.91 7.65 -11.36
CA PHE A 1054 32.84 8.48 -11.91
C PHE A 1054 31.87 7.63 -12.72
N ILE A 1055 30.70 8.19 -12.97
CA ILE A 1055 29.63 7.62 -13.76
C ILE A 1055 29.36 8.59 -14.91
N GLU A 1056 29.15 8.03 -16.10
CA GLU A 1056 28.76 8.77 -17.29
C GLU A 1056 27.61 8.02 -17.95
N SER A 1057 26.51 8.70 -18.25
CA SER A 1057 25.37 8.11 -18.95
C SER A 1057 25.18 8.69 -20.34
N ALA A 1058 24.63 7.87 -21.22
CA ALA A 1058 24.25 8.24 -22.57
C ALA A 1058 22.86 7.66 -22.87
N LYS A 1059 21.94 8.53 -23.27
CA LYS A 1059 20.56 8.14 -23.61
C LYS A 1059 20.32 8.22 -25.10
N ALA A 1060 19.52 7.31 -25.62
CA ALA A 1060 19.15 7.29 -27.03
C ALA A 1060 17.74 6.76 -27.24
N ASN A 1061 17.01 7.43 -28.14
CA ASN A 1061 15.85 6.82 -28.77
C ASN A 1061 16.32 6.04 -30.00
N ARG A 1062 15.93 4.78 -30.08
CA ARG A 1062 16.11 3.92 -31.23
C ARG A 1062 14.87 3.93 -32.10
N THR A 1063 15.10 3.84 -33.41
CA THR A 1063 14.06 3.57 -34.38
C THR A 1063 14.43 2.28 -35.09
N GLY A 1064 13.50 1.34 -35.11
CA GLY A 1064 13.65 0.03 -35.72
C GLY A 1064 12.44 -0.33 -36.56
N TRP A 1065 12.45 -1.55 -37.07
CA TRP A 1065 11.28 -2.16 -37.69
C TRP A 1065 10.77 -3.28 -36.80
N THR A 1066 9.48 -3.59 -36.92
CA THR A 1066 8.86 -4.71 -36.23
C THR A 1066 8.06 -5.54 -37.21
N ILE A 1067 8.04 -6.85 -36.99
CA ILE A 1067 7.16 -7.81 -37.66
C ILE A 1067 6.55 -8.71 -36.59
N GLY A 1068 5.26 -9.02 -36.73
CA GLY A 1068 4.58 -9.86 -35.77
C GLY A 1068 3.44 -10.64 -36.40
N ALA A 1069 2.89 -11.53 -35.61
CA ALA A 1069 1.66 -12.24 -35.92
C ALA A 1069 0.81 -12.30 -34.67
N GLY A 1070 -0.50 -12.23 -34.86
CA GLY A 1070 -1.43 -12.31 -33.76
C GLY A 1070 -2.77 -12.86 -34.17
N ALA A 1071 -3.55 -13.18 -33.16
CA ALA A 1071 -4.93 -13.58 -33.29
C ALA A 1071 -5.76 -12.69 -32.39
N GLU A 1072 -6.82 -12.13 -32.94
CA GLU A 1072 -7.78 -11.32 -32.21
C GLU A 1072 -9.15 -11.99 -32.30
N TYR A 1073 -9.74 -12.31 -31.16
CA TYR A 1073 -11.03 -12.97 -31.06
C TYR A 1073 -12.09 -11.99 -30.58
N ALA A 1074 -13.10 -11.75 -31.40
CA ALA A 1074 -14.27 -10.96 -31.08
C ALA A 1074 -15.13 -11.71 -30.05
N LEU A 1075 -15.15 -11.19 -28.83
CA LEU A 1075 -16.03 -11.65 -27.76
C LEU A 1075 -17.49 -11.27 -28.08
N ASN A 1076 -17.69 -10.08 -28.66
CA ASN A 1076 -18.96 -9.58 -29.18
C ASN A 1076 -18.70 -8.50 -30.25
N ASP A 1077 -19.73 -7.80 -30.74
CA ASP A 1077 -19.59 -6.78 -31.78
C ASP A 1077 -18.61 -5.64 -31.43
N ARG A 1078 -18.34 -5.41 -30.14
CA ARG A 1078 -17.53 -4.29 -29.65
C ARG A 1078 -16.28 -4.69 -28.89
N TRP A 1079 -16.17 -5.91 -28.38
CA TRP A 1079 -15.01 -6.33 -27.60
C TRP A 1079 -14.27 -7.46 -28.26
N SER A 1080 -12.95 -7.40 -28.16
CA SER A 1080 -12.06 -8.46 -28.61
C SER A 1080 -10.87 -8.63 -27.68
N VAL A 1081 -10.38 -9.87 -27.59
CA VAL A 1081 -9.12 -10.21 -26.92
C VAL A 1081 -8.10 -10.54 -28.00
N SER A 1082 -6.90 -9.98 -27.90
CA SER A 1082 -5.79 -10.24 -28.82
C SER A 1082 -4.65 -10.95 -28.12
N ALA A 1083 -4.07 -11.95 -28.77
CA ALA A 1083 -2.74 -12.45 -28.47
C ALA A 1083 -1.81 -12.04 -29.60
N ASP A 1084 -0.76 -11.28 -29.29
CA ASP A 1084 0.15 -10.66 -30.25
C ASP A 1084 1.60 -11.05 -29.91
N TYR A 1085 2.27 -11.72 -30.83
CA TYR A 1085 3.70 -11.92 -30.79
C TYR A 1085 4.36 -10.99 -31.81
N ALA A 1086 5.34 -10.19 -31.38
CA ALA A 1086 6.07 -9.30 -32.27
C ALA A 1086 7.56 -9.34 -32.00
N TYR A 1087 8.33 -9.47 -33.08
CA TYR A 1087 9.76 -9.26 -33.09
C TYR A 1087 10.07 -7.86 -33.61
N ALA A 1088 10.95 -7.14 -32.95
CA ALA A 1088 11.44 -5.84 -33.34
C ALA A 1088 12.96 -5.87 -33.41
N ARG A 1089 13.52 -5.27 -34.46
CA ARG A 1089 14.97 -5.15 -34.64
C ARG A 1089 15.35 -3.69 -34.75
N PHE A 1090 16.28 -3.29 -33.91
CA PHE A 1090 16.84 -1.96 -33.89
C PHE A 1090 18.29 -2.03 -34.32
N GLY A 1091 18.64 -1.27 -35.37
CA GLY A 1091 20.00 -1.19 -35.87
C GLY A 1091 20.98 -0.66 -34.82
N ALA A 1092 22.27 -0.78 -35.12
CA ALA A 1092 23.33 -0.30 -34.25
C ALA A 1092 23.14 1.18 -33.89
N LYS A 1093 23.23 1.49 -32.60
CA LYS A 1093 23.17 2.85 -32.05
C LYS A 1093 24.47 3.14 -31.32
N ASP A 1094 25.05 4.29 -31.61
CA ASP A 1094 26.28 4.77 -30.99
C ASP A 1094 25.98 5.46 -29.65
N PHE A 1095 26.70 5.04 -28.61
CA PHE A 1095 26.76 5.65 -27.28
C PHE A 1095 28.20 6.08 -27.02
N ASN A 1096 28.39 7.36 -26.68
CA ASN A 1096 29.71 7.93 -26.47
C ASN A 1096 29.90 8.23 -24.98
N PHE A 1097 30.93 7.66 -24.40
CA PHE A 1097 31.41 7.92 -23.06
C PHE A 1097 32.73 8.67 -23.18
N ALA A 1098 32.64 9.99 -23.33
CA ALA A 1098 33.79 10.83 -23.65
C ALA A 1098 34.82 10.85 -22.52
N ASN A 1099 34.38 10.60 -21.29
CA ASN A 1099 35.23 10.63 -20.11
C ASN A 1099 35.76 9.26 -19.72
N ALA A 1100 35.29 8.17 -20.37
CA ALA A 1100 35.71 6.81 -20.10
C ALA A 1100 37.25 6.62 -20.14
N ARG A 1101 37.75 5.79 -19.24
CA ARG A 1101 39.19 5.63 -18.97
C ARG A 1101 39.58 4.16 -19.05
N SER A 1102 40.82 3.92 -19.45
CA SER A 1102 41.41 2.59 -19.51
C SER A 1102 42.26 2.35 -18.25
N GLY A 1103 42.00 1.26 -17.51
CA GLY A 1103 42.87 0.73 -16.45
C GLY A 1103 43.43 1.77 -15.48
N MET A 1104 42.58 2.27 -14.56
CA MET A 1104 42.88 3.41 -13.70
C MET A 1104 43.58 3.08 -12.38
N THR A 1105 44.79 3.60 -12.18
CA THR A 1105 45.50 3.55 -10.89
C THR A 1105 45.64 4.95 -10.28
N ARG A 1106 45.69 5.00 -8.94
CA ARG A 1106 46.05 6.21 -8.21
C ARG A 1106 47.57 6.43 -8.26
N ASP A 1107 48.00 7.65 -7.97
CA ASP A 1107 49.41 7.94 -7.69
C ASP A 1107 49.86 7.11 -6.46
N TYR A 1108 51.07 6.54 -6.51
CA TYR A 1108 51.59 5.68 -5.44
C TYR A 1108 53.09 5.92 -5.21
N THR A 1109 53.58 5.55 -4.03
CA THR A 1109 55.00 5.65 -3.67
C THR A 1109 55.67 4.29 -3.70
N GLU A 1110 56.73 4.15 -4.50
CA GLU A 1110 57.51 2.93 -4.61
C GLU A 1110 58.85 3.07 -3.88
N SER A 1111 59.27 2.05 -3.13
CA SER A 1111 60.58 2.03 -2.46
C SER A 1111 61.61 1.30 -3.32
N VAL A 1112 62.48 2.03 -4.01
CA VAL A 1112 63.49 1.47 -4.92
C VAL A 1112 64.80 1.23 -4.17
N GLY A 1113 65.24 -0.02 -4.12
CA GLY A 1113 66.52 -0.43 -3.52
C GLY A 1113 67.66 -0.39 -4.52
N THR A 1114 68.71 0.38 -4.23
CA THR A 1114 69.96 0.38 -5.02
C THR A 1114 71.02 -0.44 -4.28
N ILE A 1115 71.70 -1.33 -4.99
CA ILE A 1115 72.80 -2.10 -4.39
C ILE A 1115 73.97 -1.14 -4.15
N ILE A 1116 74.28 -0.87 -2.89
CA ILE A 1116 75.36 0.03 -2.48
C ILE A 1116 76.63 -0.71 -2.07
N GLY A 1117 76.55 -2.04 -1.96
CA GLY A 1117 77.69 -2.89 -1.63
C GLY A 1117 77.28 -4.35 -1.59
N TYR A 1118 78.23 -5.23 -1.31
CA TYR A 1118 77.97 -6.62 -1.02
C TYR A 1118 78.66 -6.99 0.29
N GLU A 1119 77.98 -7.73 1.16
CA GLU A 1119 78.58 -8.32 2.35
C GLU A 1119 78.72 -9.84 2.20
N PRO A 1120 79.82 -10.44 2.68
CA PRO A 1120 79.99 -11.89 2.66
C PRO A 1120 78.99 -12.59 3.58
N ASP A 1121 78.45 -13.72 3.12
CA ASP A 1121 77.60 -14.60 3.92
C ASP A 1121 78.36 -15.10 5.15
N VAL A 1122 77.67 -15.10 6.29
CA VAL A 1122 78.26 -15.43 7.60
C VAL A 1122 78.72 -16.90 7.68
N SER A 1123 78.16 -17.77 6.83
CA SER A 1123 78.45 -19.21 6.75
C SER A 1123 79.41 -19.60 5.62
N ASP A 1124 79.48 -18.81 4.54
CA ASP A 1124 80.46 -18.98 3.44
C ASP A 1124 80.92 -17.62 2.89
N PRO A 1125 82.13 -17.16 3.26
CA PRO A 1125 82.65 -15.85 2.84
C PRO A 1125 82.87 -15.69 1.33
N SER A 1126 82.76 -16.76 0.54
CA SER A 1126 82.84 -16.71 -0.92
C SER A 1126 81.51 -16.32 -1.59
N VAL A 1127 80.40 -16.38 -0.84
CA VAL A 1127 79.07 -15.94 -1.27
C VAL A 1127 78.84 -14.51 -0.79
N LEU A 1128 78.47 -13.60 -1.70
CA LEU A 1128 78.29 -12.17 -1.43
C LEU A 1128 76.81 -11.80 -1.54
N TRP A 1129 76.22 -11.30 -0.45
CA TRP A 1129 74.85 -10.77 -0.42
C TRP A 1129 74.82 -9.27 -0.72
N PRO A 1130 73.95 -8.81 -1.64
CA PRO A 1130 73.81 -7.40 -1.92
C PRO A 1130 73.22 -6.63 -0.72
N ILE A 1131 73.83 -5.51 -0.37
CA ILE A 1131 73.30 -4.51 0.58
C ILE A 1131 72.51 -3.47 -0.22
N TYR A 1132 71.25 -3.25 0.14
CA TYR A 1132 70.37 -2.29 -0.52
C TYR A 1132 70.21 -1.00 0.28
N GLU A 1133 70.32 0.15 -0.38
CA GLU A 1133 69.83 1.44 0.12
C GLU A 1133 68.50 1.78 -0.56
N TYR A 1134 67.45 2.03 0.23
CA TYR A 1134 66.11 2.26 -0.28
C TYR A 1134 65.77 3.75 -0.37
N SER A 1135 65.19 4.18 -1.49
CA SER A 1135 64.66 5.52 -1.69
C SER A 1135 63.18 5.48 -2.11
N ASN A 1136 62.36 6.40 -1.60
CA ASN A 1136 60.95 6.50 -1.97
C ASN A 1136 60.80 7.35 -3.23
N VAL A 1137 60.23 6.77 -4.29
CA VAL A 1137 59.96 7.42 -5.58
C VAL A 1137 58.45 7.54 -5.78
N GLN A 1138 57.97 8.76 -6.03
CA GLN A 1138 56.57 8.97 -6.42
C GLN A 1138 56.34 8.49 -7.86
N ARG A 1139 55.33 7.65 -8.05
CA ARG A 1139 54.87 7.16 -9.35
C ARG A 1139 53.51 7.78 -9.65
N ALA A 1140 53.40 8.43 -10.81
CA ALA A 1140 52.12 8.94 -11.30
C ALA A 1140 51.22 7.78 -11.74
N GLY A 1141 49.97 7.78 -11.29
CA GLY A 1141 48.93 6.85 -11.69
C GLY A 1141 48.27 7.22 -13.02
N THR A 1142 47.32 6.40 -13.46
CA THR A 1142 46.62 6.56 -14.75
C THR A 1142 45.22 7.18 -14.64
N SER A 1143 44.75 7.47 -13.42
CA SER A 1143 43.39 8.02 -13.16
C SER A 1143 43.07 9.35 -13.87
N GLY A 1144 44.09 10.12 -14.28
CA GLY A 1144 43.94 11.35 -15.06
C GLY A 1144 43.86 11.18 -16.57
N MET A 1145 44.17 10.00 -17.12
CA MET A 1145 44.19 9.74 -18.56
C MET A 1145 42.78 9.43 -19.08
N VAL A 1146 42.28 10.20 -20.05
CA VAL A 1146 41.00 9.96 -20.74
C VAL A 1146 41.29 9.31 -22.07
N VAL A 1147 40.67 8.16 -22.35
CA VAL A 1147 40.81 7.45 -23.64
C VAL A 1147 39.48 7.44 -24.41
N GLY A 1148 38.38 7.67 -23.69
CA GLY A 1148 37.01 7.66 -24.18
C GLY A 1148 36.58 6.28 -24.68
N ARG A 1149 35.27 6.07 -24.73
CA ARG A 1149 34.65 4.86 -25.30
C ARG A 1149 33.51 5.24 -26.21
N LYS A 1150 33.40 4.49 -27.30
CA LYS A 1150 32.27 4.50 -28.21
C LYS A 1150 31.74 3.08 -28.30
N SER A 1151 30.56 2.86 -27.71
CA SER A 1151 29.82 1.61 -27.77
C SER A 1151 28.81 1.69 -28.92
N SER A 1152 28.76 0.67 -29.77
CA SER A 1152 27.82 0.56 -30.88
C SER A 1152 27.01 -0.72 -30.70
N THR A 1153 25.81 -0.59 -30.15
CA THR A 1153 24.96 -1.75 -29.78
C THR A 1153 23.74 -1.86 -30.69
N GLY A 1154 23.43 -3.06 -31.14
CA GLY A 1154 22.15 -3.44 -31.77
C GLY A 1154 21.30 -4.23 -30.78
N ILE A 1155 19.98 -4.13 -30.92
CA ILE A 1155 19.04 -4.85 -30.05
C ILE A 1155 17.94 -5.49 -30.88
N ASP A 1156 17.73 -6.77 -30.61
CA ASP A 1156 16.62 -7.56 -31.11
C ASP A 1156 15.68 -7.80 -29.92
N LEU A 1157 14.38 -7.59 -30.11
CA LEU A 1157 13.39 -7.63 -29.04
C LEU A 1157 12.17 -8.44 -29.48
N SER A 1158 11.85 -9.49 -28.74
CA SER A 1158 10.62 -10.25 -28.89
C SER A 1158 9.63 -9.88 -27.79
N THR A 1159 8.37 -9.70 -28.16
CA THR A 1159 7.29 -9.34 -27.24
C THR A 1159 6.14 -10.32 -27.39
N LEU A 1160 5.56 -10.74 -26.27
CA LEU A 1160 4.33 -11.53 -26.22
C LEU A 1160 3.31 -10.76 -25.40
N LYS A 1161 2.23 -10.30 -26.03
CA LYS A 1161 1.21 -9.44 -25.42
C LYS A 1161 -0.16 -10.10 -25.47
N ILE A 1162 -0.87 -10.04 -24.35
CA ILE A 1162 -2.31 -10.29 -24.29
C ILE A 1162 -2.98 -8.93 -24.14
N GLY A 1163 -3.80 -8.58 -25.12
CA GLY A 1163 -4.50 -7.31 -25.22
C GLY A 1163 -6.01 -7.49 -25.15
N LEU A 1164 -6.68 -6.45 -24.68
CA LEU A 1164 -8.12 -6.34 -24.67
C LEU A 1164 -8.54 -5.04 -25.37
N ASN A 1165 -9.33 -5.15 -26.43
CA ASN A 1165 -9.68 -4.04 -27.31
C ASN A 1165 -11.19 -3.80 -27.34
N TYR A 1166 -11.56 -2.52 -27.27
CA TYR A 1166 -12.89 -2.01 -27.58
C TYR A 1166 -12.91 -1.48 -29.01
N ARG A 1167 -13.85 -1.94 -29.83
CA ARG A 1167 -14.06 -1.67 -31.25
C ARG A 1167 -15.29 -0.76 -31.40
N PHE A 1168 -15.11 0.38 -32.08
CA PHE A 1168 -16.10 1.45 -32.26
C PHE A 1168 -16.98 1.27 -33.49
#